data_AF-A0A397ANR9-F1
#
_entry.id   AF-A0A397ANR9-F1
#
_cell.length_a   1.000
_cell.length_b   1.000
_cell.length_c   1.000
_cell.angle_alpha   90.00
_cell.angle_beta   90.00
_cell.angle_gamma   90.00
#
_symmetry.space_group_name_H-M   'P 1'
#
loop_
_entity.id
_entity.type
_entity.pdbx_description
1 polymer ?
#
loop_
_entity_poly.entity_id
_entity_poly.type
_entity_poly.pdbx_seq_one_letter_code
_entity_poly.pdbx_strand_id
1 'polypeptide(L)'
;EKIRQAQSSSDRDELTVVLNALLWGVARGVVPQQEVLDALVEAGLGNNEAATATLADVLWVISNQAERMRDQGNGKEWVNMCALVGEIHSRALVPPATLKSVLELEILHEAGISLEPTATIMKKVVRINTRNLYTQNKFNLLKEESEGFAKVLCLLHSDITCETLQASKQNLLSLIGTTWYFDLDPNRVLDLVLDAYEVHYTNECFMELLTEFKVDGIAHVLGFKFQFYARQNIPAPRSLFRLAATLIQHDLLTLAVVYPHLSPTKDAVVAAATQDRLDVVQHAKSYGKVNLNAKKPDDEHATAAAADTSQDKHATNQLYGLIVGLLEVGATGPGFALIEWFTAQNVDPLQYKPLALQVCQFVHDLIDDMYAPLSLRSLRFASPSPDIPRRRRVVPPVQTVDAFVAQVVPKLHLIGAHLHHDQFLWTKLLRMLSPLDRLPPDTVESLIRMCFLPALSVHTCCPHLVYQTWDLVKAYSVDTRYKFYLHWQTQYNTVPFLQLKQAETVQLTRKIMRRLTADKTKPTGRLLTHVAHANPLVAFTTMLQQLQSYENLIQPVVECLKYMSPLGMDVLSFVLISELSRPRKTFKADGHNVSLWLSSLAQFAGSFYRKYPTVELGALLSFLFRRLSAWESGELIVLSELLTKM
;
A
#
# COMPACT_ATOMS: atom_id res chain seq x y z
N GLU A 1 67.01 -58.63 -16.36
CA GLU A 1 66.83 -59.62 -17.45
C GLU A 1 65.49 -60.34 -17.43
N LYS A 2 65.07 -61.00 -16.34
CA LYS A 2 63.76 -61.69 -16.27
C LYS A 2 62.54 -60.80 -16.58
N ILE A 3 62.56 -59.52 -16.18
CA ILE A 3 61.51 -58.55 -16.50
C ILE A 3 61.46 -58.25 -18.01
N ARG A 4 62.62 -58.12 -18.68
CA ARG A 4 62.68 -57.94 -20.15
C ARG A 4 62.25 -59.21 -20.90
N GLN A 5 62.59 -60.39 -20.39
CA GLN A 5 62.14 -61.67 -20.95
C GLN A 5 60.61 -61.83 -20.82
N ALA A 6 60.05 -61.52 -19.66
CA ALA A 6 58.60 -61.56 -19.40
C ALA A 6 57.79 -60.46 -20.13
N GLN A 7 58.45 -59.37 -20.57
CA GLN A 7 57.83 -58.40 -21.49
C GLN A 7 57.83 -58.89 -22.94
N SER A 8 58.77 -59.76 -23.31
CA SER A 8 58.91 -60.29 -24.68
C SER A 8 58.09 -61.56 -24.91
N SER A 9 57.81 -62.34 -23.86
CA SER A 9 56.76 -63.37 -23.89
C SER A 9 55.39 -62.68 -23.82
N SER A 10 54.43 -63.09 -24.64
CA SER A 10 53.08 -62.51 -24.62
C SER A 10 52.25 -62.91 -23.39
N ASP A 11 52.86 -63.58 -22.41
CA ASP A 11 52.21 -64.08 -21.21
C ASP A 11 52.21 -63.02 -20.10
N ARG A 12 51.08 -62.31 -19.99
CA ARG A 12 50.81 -61.35 -18.90
C ARG A 12 50.94 -62.00 -17.51
N ASP A 13 50.71 -63.31 -17.41
CA ASP A 13 50.76 -64.06 -16.17
C ASP A 13 52.20 -64.18 -15.63
N GLU A 14 53.20 -64.35 -16.52
CA GLU A 14 54.60 -64.40 -16.09
C GLU A 14 55.07 -63.03 -15.57
N LEU A 15 54.67 -61.95 -16.25
CA LEU A 15 55.02 -60.58 -15.86
C LEU A 15 54.34 -60.18 -14.55
N THR A 16 53.07 -60.52 -14.34
CA THR A 16 52.36 -60.24 -13.08
C THR A 16 52.93 -61.03 -11.91
N VAL A 17 53.28 -62.31 -12.09
CA VAL A 17 53.91 -63.14 -11.03
C VAL A 17 55.29 -62.60 -10.66
N VAL A 18 56.11 -62.22 -11.65
CA VAL A 18 57.45 -61.65 -11.41
C VAL A 18 57.35 -60.28 -10.73
N LEU A 19 56.47 -59.39 -11.20
CA LEU A 19 56.25 -58.08 -10.57
C LEU A 19 55.69 -58.23 -9.16
N ASN A 20 54.73 -59.13 -8.95
CA ASN A 20 54.14 -59.35 -7.63
C ASN A 20 55.20 -59.85 -6.63
N ALA A 21 55.99 -60.85 -7.01
CA ALA A 21 57.06 -61.38 -6.15
C ALA A 21 58.12 -60.31 -5.80
N LEU A 22 58.50 -59.47 -6.76
CA LEU A 22 59.49 -58.40 -6.56
C LEU A 22 58.94 -57.27 -5.69
N LEU A 23 57.76 -56.74 -6.02
CA LEU A 23 57.13 -55.63 -5.29
C LEU A 23 56.73 -56.05 -3.86
N TRP A 24 56.26 -57.29 -3.68
CA TRP A 24 55.99 -57.86 -2.36
C TRP A 24 57.28 -58.12 -1.55
N GLY A 25 58.36 -58.52 -2.23
CA GLY A 25 59.69 -58.65 -1.63
C GLY A 25 60.24 -57.31 -1.11
N VAL A 26 59.97 -56.22 -1.83
CA VAL A 26 60.31 -54.85 -1.39
C VAL A 26 59.42 -54.41 -0.23
N ALA A 27 58.10 -54.67 -0.28
CA ALA A 27 57.19 -54.36 0.83
C ALA A 27 57.64 -55.03 2.13
N ARG A 28 58.07 -56.29 2.09
CA ARG A 28 58.61 -57.03 3.26
C ARG A 28 60.02 -56.61 3.69
N GLY A 29 60.70 -55.73 2.94
CA GLY A 29 62.06 -55.27 3.23
C GLY A 29 63.15 -56.32 2.97
N VAL A 30 62.85 -57.38 2.21
CA VAL A 30 63.79 -58.45 1.86
C VAL A 30 64.67 -58.04 0.68
N VAL A 31 64.18 -57.14 -0.17
CA VAL A 31 64.87 -56.63 -1.36
C VAL A 31 65.01 -55.12 -1.26
N PRO A 32 66.19 -54.53 -1.56
CA PRO A 32 66.38 -53.09 -1.55
C PRO A 32 65.53 -52.39 -2.62
N GLN A 33 64.80 -51.35 -2.19
CA GLN A 33 63.84 -50.60 -3.02
C GLN A 33 64.49 -49.95 -4.26
N GLN A 34 65.71 -49.42 -4.12
CA GLN A 34 66.40 -48.70 -5.20
C GLN A 34 66.79 -49.62 -6.37
N GLU A 35 67.28 -50.83 -6.08
CA GLU A 35 67.68 -51.80 -7.12
C GLU A 35 66.48 -52.29 -7.95
N VAL A 36 65.31 -52.44 -7.32
CA VAL A 36 64.08 -52.85 -8.02
C VAL A 36 63.57 -51.70 -8.89
N LEU A 37 63.60 -50.46 -8.41
CA LEU A 37 63.16 -49.31 -9.20
C LEU A 37 64.10 -49.03 -10.37
N ASP A 38 65.41 -49.22 -10.21
CA ASP A 38 66.38 -49.11 -11.30
C ASP A 38 66.17 -50.22 -12.32
N ALA A 39 65.88 -51.46 -11.88
CA ALA A 39 65.53 -52.56 -12.76
C ALA A 39 64.22 -52.34 -13.53
N LEU A 40 63.22 -51.66 -12.94
CA LEU A 40 61.96 -51.29 -13.59
C LEU A 40 62.16 -50.18 -14.64
N VAL A 41 63.05 -49.23 -14.37
CA VAL A 41 63.44 -48.17 -15.32
C VAL A 41 64.26 -48.75 -16.47
N GLU A 42 65.26 -49.59 -16.19
CA GLU A 42 66.09 -50.27 -17.19
C GLU A 42 65.31 -51.27 -18.06
N ALA A 43 64.17 -51.78 -17.56
CA ALA A 43 63.25 -52.62 -18.32
C ALA A 43 62.24 -51.81 -19.15
N GLY A 44 62.27 -50.47 -19.11
CA GLY A 44 61.45 -49.63 -20.00
C GLY A 44 59.94 -49.79 -19.83
N LEU A 45 59.46 -50.12 -18.62
CA LEU A 45 58.02 -50.34 -18.35
C LEU A 45 57.14 -49.12 -18.65
N GLY A 46 57.68 -47.90 -18.55
CA GLY A 46 56.95 -46.68 -18.83
C GLY A 46 56.53 -46.48 -20.30
N ASN A 47 57.13 -47.22 -21.24
CA ASN A 47 56.87 -47.06 -22.68
C ASN A 47 55.74 -47.96 -23.20
N ASN A 48 55.28 -48.95 -22.41
CA ASN A 48 54.26 -49.91 -22.80
C ASN A 48 52.99 -49.76 -21.95
N GLU A 49 51.89 -49.29 -22.53
CA GLU A 49 50.60 -49.06 -21.83
C GLU A 49 50.04 -50.33 -21.15
N ALA A 50 50.21 -51.50 -21.77
CA ALA A 50 49.76 -52.76 -21.17
C ALA A 50 50.58 -53.15 -19.93
N ALA A 51 51.88 -52.84 -19.93
CA ALA A 51 52.78 -53.15 -18.83
C ALA A 51 52.59 -52.18 -17.64
N THR A 52 52.27 -50.91 -17.92
CA THR A 52 51.93 -49.92 -16.88
C THR A 52 50.58 -50.23 -16.24
N ALA A 53 49.58 -50.71 -16.99
CA ALA A 53 48.32 -51.19 -16.45
C ALA A 53 48.50 -52.41 -15.53
N THR A 54 49.25 -53.43 -15.98
CA THR A 54 49.55 -54.61 -15.13
C THR A 54 50.34 -54.24 -13.87
N LEU A 55 51.23 -53.25 -13.95
CA LEU A 55 51.95 -52.77 -12.78
C LEU A 55 51.02 -52.01 -11.82
N ALA A 56 50.07 -51.21 -12.32
CA ALA A 56 49.06 -50.55 -11.50
C ALA A 56 48.12 -51.56 -10.80
N ASP A 57 47.71 -52.62 -11.51
CA ASP A 57 46.87 -53.69 -10.95
C ASP A 57 47.60 -54.49 -9.87
N VAL A 58 48.88 -54.85 -10.11
CA VAL A 58 49.72 -55.54 -9.11
C VAL A 58 49.98 -54.63 -7.90
N LEU A 59 50.21 -53.34 -8.12
CA LEU A 59 50.33 -52.36 -7.03
C LEU A 59 49.05 -52.34 -6.19
N TRP A 60 47.86 -52.33 -6.80
CA TRP A 60 46.58 -52.38 -6.07
C TRP A 60 46.40 -53.65 -5.23
N VAL A 61 46.74 -54.81 -5.79
CA VAL A 61 46.63 -56.09 -5.06
C VAL A 61 47.57 -56.10 -3.84
N ILE A 62 48.83 -55.69 -4.05
CA ILE A 62 49.83 -55.63 -2.99
C ILE A 62 49.46 -54.59 -1.94
N SER A 63 48.92 -53.46 -2.38
CA SER A 63 48.53 -52.37 -1.51
C SER A 63 47.41 -52.79 -0.56
N ASN A 64 46.40 -53.47 -1.07
CA ASN A 64 45.32 -54.03 -0.23
C ASN A 64 45.82 -55.14 0.69
N GLN A 65 46.80 -55.92 0.26
CA GLN A 65 47.42 -56.94 1.10
C GLN A 65 48.25 -56.31 2.23
N ALA A 66 48.99 -55.23 1.95
CA ALA A 66 49.74 -54.48 2.94
C ALA A 66 48.82 -53.76 3.95
N GLU A 67 47.68 -53.24 3.50
CA GLU A 67 46.66 -52.63 4.37
C GLU A 67 46.09 -53.63 5.38
N ARG A 68 45.71 -54.82 4.91
CA ARG A 68 45.22 -55.90 5.79
C ARG A 68 46.25 -56.36 6.81
N MET A 69 47.55 -56.29 6.48
CA MET A 69 48.65 -56.63 7.39
C MET A 69 48.93 -55.50 8.40
N ARG A 70 48.72 -54.23 8.01
CA ARG A 70 48.74 -53.07 8.92
C ARG A 70 47.66 -53.20 9.99
N ASP A 71 46.44 -53.57 9.60
CA ASP A 71 45.32 -53.80 10.54
C ASP A 71 45.59 -54.95 11.52
N GLN A 72 46.46 -55.90 11.15
CA GLN A 72 46.90 -57.02 11.99
C GLN A 72 48.11 -56.68 12.88
N GLY A 73 48.63 -55.44 12.84
CA GLY A 73 49.70 -54.96 13.72
C GLY A 73 51.10 -54.86 13.10
N ASN A 74 51.27 -55.22 11.82
CA ASN A 74 52.54 -55.11 11.09
C ASN A 74 52.53 -53.88 10.17
N GLY A 75 52.99 -52.74 10.67
CA GLY A 75 52.98 -51.46 9.94
C GLY A 75 54.21 -51.18 9.06
N LYS A 76 55.23 -52.05 9.07
CA LYS A 76 56.49 -51.81 8.32
C LYS A 76 56.28 -51.97 6.82
N GLU A 77 55.49 -52.96 6.44
CA GLU A 77 55.19 -53.34 5.07
C GLU A 77 54.39 -52.25 4.35
N TRP A 78 53.49 -51.59 5.08
CA TRP A 78 52.71 -50.46 4.59
C TRP A 78 53.56 -49.22 4.31
N VAL A 79 54.45 -48.85 5.25
CA VAL A 79 55.35 -47.68 5.09
C VAL A 79 56.31 -47.88 3.92
N ASN A 80 56.89 -49.08 3.78
CA ASN A 80 57.76 -49.42 2.65
C ASN A 80 57.00 -49.37 1.32
N MET A 81 55.73 -49.77 1.32
CA MET A 81 54.89 -49.71 0.12
C MET A 81 54.55 -48.25 -0.24
N CYS A 82 54.16 -47.41 0.73
CA CYS A 82 53.91 -45.98 0.50
C CYS A 82 55.16 -45.26 -0.04
N ALA A 83 56.35 -45.58 0.47
CA ALA A 83 57.61 -45.07 -0.06
C ALA A 83 57.86 -45.54 -1.51
N LEU A 84 57.58 -46.82 -1.81
CA LEU A 84 57.71 -47.37 -3.16
C LEU A 84 56.73 -46.72 -4.15
N VAL A 85 55.47 -46.51 -3.77
CA VAL A 85 54.49 -45.83 -4.63
C VAL A 85 54.85 -44.36 -4.84
N GLY A 86 55.39 -43.68 -3.82
CA GLY A 86 55.93 -42.33 -3.95
C GLY A 86 57.12 -42.23 -4.91
N GLU A 87 58.03 -43.21 -4.90
CA GLU A 87 59.18 -43.26 -5.81
C GLU A 87 58.81 -43.71 -7.24
N ILE A 88 57.80 -44.58 -7.39
CA ILE A 88 57.23 -44.92 -8.71
C ILE A 88 56.57 -43.69 -9.35
N HIS A 89 55.90 -42.87 -8.54
CA HIS A 89 55.33 -41.61 -8.99
C HIS A 89 56.41 -40.59 -9.38
N SER A 90 57.47 -40.42 -8.57
CA SER A 90 58.54 -39.45 -8.85
C SER A 90 59.36 -39.80 -10.09
N ARG A 91 59.48 -41.10 -10.42
CA ARG A 91 60.16 -41.61 -11.62
C ARG A 91 59.26 -41.70 -12.86
N ALA A 92 57.99 -41.29 -12.77
CA ALA A 92 57.01 -41.29 -13.87
C ALA A 92 56.81 -42.65 -14.57
N LEU A 93 56.93 -43.75 -13.82
CA LEU A 93 56.77 -45.11 -14.35
C LEU A 93 55.30 -45.45 -14.68
N VAL A 94 54.35 -44.79 -14.02
CA VAL A 94 52.90 -44.92 -14.27
C VAL A 94 52.27 -43.52 -14.32
N PRO A 95 51.35 -43.25 -15.25
CA PRO A 95 50.62 -41.98 -15.29
C PRO A 95 49.88 -41.70 -13.96
N PRO A 96 49.85 -40.44 -13.49
CA PRO A 96 49.17 -40.09 -12.24
C PRO A 96 47.66 -40.31 -12.29
N ALA A 97 47.05 -40.31 -13.49
CA ALA A 97 45.61 -40.53 -13.67
C ALA A 97 45.22 -42.00 -13.39
N THR A 98 46.03 -42.96 -13.84
CA THR A 98 45.78 -44.40 -13.64
C THR A 98 46.05 -44.82 -12.19
N LEU A 99 47.07 -44.25 -11.55
CA LEU A 99 47.30 -44.47 -10.10
C LEU A 99 46.13 -43.94 -9.26
N LYS A 100 45.57 -42.76 -9.60
CA LYS A 100 44.43 -42.17 -8.88
C LYS A 100 43.10 -42.88 -9.11
N SER A 101 42.93 -43.57 -10.25
CA SER A 101 41.70 -44.32 -10.53
C SER A 101 41.69 -45.71 -9.89
N VAL A 102 42.87 -46.29 -9.65
CA VAL A 102 43.01 -47.68 -9.18
C VAL A 102 43.31 -47.76 -7.68
N LEU A 103 44.20 -46.92 -7.15
CA LEU A 103 44.63 -47.00 -5.75
C LEU A 103 43.62 -46.39 -4.76
N GLU A 104 43.61 -46.91 -3.54
CA GLU A 104 42.79 -46.40 -2.45
C GLU A 104 43.28 -45.05 -1.90
N LEU A 105 42.35 -44.28 -1.32
CA LEU A 105 42.57 -42.88 -0.90
C LEU A 105 43.64 -42.74 0.20
N GLU A 106 43.80 -43.72 1.10
CA GLU A 106 44.79 -43.69 2.19
C GLU A 106 46.22 -43.73 1.66
N ILE A 107 46.48 -44.61 0.70
CA ILE A 107 47.79 -44.80 0.08
C ILE A 107 48.17 -43.61 -0.78
N LEU A 108 47.21 -43.06 -1.52
CA LEU A 108 47.43 -41.87 -2.32
C LEU A 108 47.81 -40.66 -1.46
N HIS A 109 47.30 -40.57 -0.23
CA HIS A 109 47.66 -39.51 0.71
C HIS A 109 49.04 -39.75 1.34
N GLU A 110 49.29 -40.95 1.87
CA GLU A 110 50.55 -41.28 2.54
C GLU A 110 51.75 -41.37 1.58
N ALA A 111 51.54 -41.74 0.32
CA ALA A 111 52.56 -41.72 -0.74
C ALA A 111 52.79 -40.31 -1.34
N GLY A 112 52.08 -39.28 -0.87
CA GLY A 112 52.25 -37.89 -1.31
C GLY A 112 51.69 -37.57 -2.71
N ILE A 113 50.91 -38.48 -3.32
CA ILE A 113 50.30 -38.31 -4.66
C ILE A 113 49.05 -37.41 -4.59
N SER A 114 48.37 -37.40 -3.44
CA SER A 114 47.28 -36.49 -3.10
C SER A 114 47.67 -35.59 -1.92
N LEU A 115 47.75 -34.29 -2.19
CA LEU A 115 48.04 -33.25 -1.20
C LEU A 115 46.91 -33.06 -0.17
N GLU A 116 45.70 -33.52 -0.47
CA GLU A 116 44.54 -33.36 0.40
C GLU A 116 44.34 -34.58 1.32
N PRO A 117 44.02 -34.37 2.62
CA PRO A 117 43.68 -35.47 3.55
C PRO A 117 42.49 -36.30 3.07
N THR A 118 42.55 -37.62 3.31
CA THR A 118 41.50 -38.59 2.93
C THR A 118 40.10 -38.20 3.39
N ALA A 119 39.97 -37.71 4.62
CA ALA A 119 38.72 -37.23 5.19
C ALA A 119 38.09 -36.06 4.41
N THR A 120 38.91 -35.19 3.80
CA THR A 120 38.46 -34.07 2.99
C THR A 120 37.90 -34.54 1.66
N ILE A 121 38.55 -35.52 1.04
CA ILE A 121 38.11 -36.12 -0.22
C ILE A 121 36.80 -36.88 -0.01
N MET A 122 36.68 -37.67 1.07
CA MET A 122 35.42 -38.35 1.41
C MET A 122 34.26 -37.36 1.62
N LYS A 123 34.48 -36.24 2.30
CA LYS A 123 33.47 -35.17 2.40
C LYS A 123 33.07 -34.59 1.05
N LYS A 124 34.03 -34.43 0.11
CA LYS A 124 33.74 -34.00 -1.27
C LYS A 124 32.94 -35.06 -2.03
N VAL A 125 33.30 -36.33 -1.92
CA VAL A 125 32.57 -37.46 -2.53
C VAL A 125 31.15 -37.51 -2.02
N VAL A 126 30.93 -37.42 -0.71
CA VAL A 126 29.58 -37.37 -0.12
C VAL A 126 28.81 -36.17 -0.68
N ARG A 127 29.39 -34.97 -0.73
CA ARG A 127 28.73 -33.80 -1.32
C ARG A 127 28.37 -33.99 -2.79
N ILE A 128 29.24 -34.60 -3.58
CA ILE A 128 29.01 -34.87 -5.01
C ILE A 128 27.90 -35.91 -5.17
N ASN A 129 27.95 -37.01 -4.42
CA ASN A 129 26.93 -38.05 -4.47
C ASN A 129 25.58 -37.52 -4.01
N THR A 130 25.54 -36.77 -2.90
CA THR A 130 24.32 -36.12 -2.43
C THR A 130 23.78 -35.15 -3.47
N ARG A 131 24.64 -34.37 -4.13
CA ARG A 131 24.22 -33.49 -5.22
C ARG A 131 23.61 -34.31 -6.35
N ASN A 132 24.33 -35.28 -6.90
CA ASN A 132 23.89 -36.09 -8.04
C ASN A 132 22.60 -36.87 -7.77
N LEU A 133 22.37 -37.32 -6.53
CA LEU A 133 21.20 -38.11 -6.15
C LEU A 133 19.98 -37.27 -5.77
N TYR A 134 20.18 -36.10 -5.15
CA TYR A 134 19.08 -35.34 -4.52
C TYR A 134 18.80 -33.97 -5.16
N THR A 135 19.64 -33.46 -6.07
CA THR A 135 19.27 -32.24 -6.80
C THR A 135 18.28 -32.57 -7.90
N GLN A 136 17.08 -32.01 -7.81
CA GLN A 136 16.16 -31.97 -8.92
C GLN A 136 16.68 -30.97 -9.95
N ASN A 137 16.79 -31.39 -11.21
CA ASN A 137 17.09 -30.50 -12.34
C ASN A 137 15.82 -29.72 -12.69
N LYS A 138 15.46 -28.72 -11.88
CA LYS A 138 14.36 -27.80 -12.20
C LYS A 138 14.92 -26.40 -12.35
N PHE A 139 14.58 -25.76 -13.46
CA PHE A 139 15.09 -24.45 -13.80
C PHE A 139 14.13 -23.37 -13.31
N ASN A 140 14.60 -22.57 -12.35
CA ASN A 140 13.81 -21.50 -11.73
C ASN A 140 14.20 -20.13 -12.28
N LEU A 141 15.44 -19.98 -12.76
CA LEU A 141 15.93 -18.69 -13.28
C LEU A 141 15.72 -18.60 -14.80
N LEU A 142 15.27 -17.43 -15.26
CA LEU A 142 15.04 -17.19 -16.70
C LEU A 142 16.28 -17.43 -17.58
N LYS A 143 17.48 -17.23 -17.02
CA LYS A 143 18.76 -17.44 -17.71
C LYS A 143 19.15 -18.90 -17.87
N GLU A 144 18.55 -19.80 -17.08
CA GLU A 144 18.87 -21.23 -17.13
C GLU A 144 18.23 -21.85 -18.37
N GLU A 145 16.94 -21.59 -18.60
CA GLU A 145 16.18 -22.10 -19.75
C GLU A 145 15.41 -20.99 -20.46
N SER A 146 16.12 -20.17 -21.23
CA SER A 146 15.53 -18.99 -21.90
C SER A 146 14.47 -19.35 -22.95
N GLU A 147 14.62 -20.47 -23.66
CA GLU A 147 13.64 -20.92 -24.67
C GLU A 147 12.32 -21.36 -24.03
N GLY A 148 12.40 -22.14 -22.94
CA GLY A 148 11.22 -22.62 -22.23
C GLY A 148 10.38 -21.46 -21.70
N PHE A 149 11.00 -20.51 -21.00
CA PHE A 149 10.28 -19.33 -20.49
C PHE A 149 9.77 -18.39 -21.59
N ALA A 150 10.49 -18.26 -22.72
CA ALA A 150 10.01 -17.49 -23.85
C ALA A 150 8.72 -18.09 -24.46
N LYS A 151 8.66 -19.42 -24.61
CA LYS A 151 7.46 -20.12 -25.10
C LYS A 151 6.27 -19.96 -24.17
N VAL A 152 6.49 -20.03 -22.85
CA VAL A 152 5.45 -19.74 -21.85
C VAL A 152 4.93 -18.32 -22.01
N LEU A 153 5.81 -17.32 -22.10
CA LEU A 153 5.41 -15.92 -22.28
C LEU A 153 4.64 -15.69 -23.57
N CYS A 154 5.09 -16.26 -24.70
CA CYS A 154 4.38 -16.16 -25.97
C CYS A 154 2.97 -16.75 -25.89
N LEU A 155 2.81 -17.88 -25.21
CA LEU A 155 1.51 -18.51 -25.00
C LEU A 155 0.58 -17.68 -24.11
N LEU A 156 1.12 -17.03 -23.07
CA LEU A 156 0.32 -16.20 -22.17
C LEU A 156 -0.14 -14.88 -22.82
N HIS A 157 0.64 -14.35 -23.77
CA HIS A 157 0.30 -13.12 -24.50
C HIS A 157 -0.48 -13.37 -25.80
N SER A 158 -0.59 -14.62 -26.25
CA SER A 158 -1.58 -14.96 -27.27
C SER A 158 -2.97 -14.96 -26.64
N ASP A 159 -3.87 -14.10 -27.11
CA ASP A 159 -5.22 -13.90 -26.54
C ASP A 159 -5.90 -15.25 -26.20
N ILE A 160 -5.95 -15.56 -24.90
CA ILE A 160 -6.55 -16.80 -24.41
C ILE A 160 -8.07 -16.60 -24.40
N THR A 161 -8.76 -17.26 -25.31
CA THR A 161 -10.23 -17.23 -25.41
C THR A 161 -10.80 -18.53 -24.83
N CYS A 162 -12.09 -18.56 -24.51
CA CYS A 162 -12.75 -19.77 -23.99
C CYS A 162 -12.57 -20.98 -24.90
N GLU A 163 -12.43 -20.78 -26.22
CA GLU A 163 -12.20 -21.83 -27.21
C GLU A 163 -10.77 -22.38 -27.16
N THR A 164 -9.78 -21.53 -26.92
CA THR A 164 -8.35 -21.92 -26.90
C THR A 164 -7.87 -22.36 -25.52
N LEU A 165 -8.67 -22.14 -24.47
CA LEU A 165 -8.32 -22.37 -23.07
C LEU A 165 -7.82 -23.79 -22.77
N GLN A 166 -8.52 -24.82 -23.24
CA GLN A 166 -8.13 -26.21 -23.00
C GLN A 166 -6.79 -26.56 -23.69
N ALA A 167 -6.58 -26.04 -24.91
CA ALA A 167 -5.32 -26.22 -25.63
C ALA A 167 -4.17 -25.47 -24.94
N SER A 168 -4.39 -24.22 -24.53
CA SER A 168 -3.42 -23.41 -23.80
C SER A 168 -3.06 -24.04 -22.45
N LYS A 169 -4.03 -24.62 -21.76
CA LYS A 169 -3.84 -25.38 -20.51
C LYS A 169 -2.96 -26.61 -20.72
N GLN A 170 -3.26 -27.42 -21.73
CA GLN A 170 -2.44 -28.60 -22.08
C GLN A 170 -1.03 -28.20 -22.50
N ASN A 171 -0.89 -27.14 -23.31
CA ASN A 171 0.40 -26.63 -23.74
C ASN A 171 1.23 -26.09 -22.57
N LEU A 172 0.60 -25.33 -21.66
CA LEU A 172 1.26 -24.81 -20.46
C LEU A 172 1.68 -25.96 -19.54
N LEU A 173 0.81 -26.94 -19.32
CA LEU A 173 1.17 -28.16 -18.60
C LEU A 173 2.34 -28.84 -19.30
N SER A 174 2.33 -29.02 -20.62
CA SER A 174 3.42 -29.62 -21.42
C SER A 174 4.77 -28.88 -21.37
N LEU A 175 4.81 -27.68 -20.78
CA LEU A 175 6.04 -26.93 -20.51
C LEU A 175 6.55 -27.07 -19.05
N ILE A 176 5.71 -27.51 -18.08
CA ILE A 176 6.02 -27.65 -16.63
C ILE A 176 6.56 -29.01 -16.04
N GLY A 177 5.84 -30.15 -16.09
CA GLY A 177 6.10 -31.41 -15.34
C GLY A 177 7.19 -32.44 -15.82
N THR A 178 6.99 -33.77 -15.56
CA THR A 178 7.89 -34.97 -15.74
C THR A 178 8.13 -35.74 -17.11
N THR A 179 7.16 -36.05 -17.99
CA THR A 179 7.25 -36.21 -19.48
C THR A 179 7.93 -35.11 -20.39
N TRP A 180 8.86 -34.24 -19.94
CA TRP A 180 9.06 -32.88 -20.52
C TRP A 180 10.33 -32.61 -21.35
N TYR A 181 10.30 -31.50 -22.11
CA TYR A 181 11.37 -30.97 -22.99
C TYR A 181 12.31 -29.93 -22.33
N PHE A 182 11.88 -29.20 -21.28
CA PHE A 182 12.63 -28.04 -20.71
C PHE A 182 12.69 -27.97 -19.16
N ASP A 183 12.10 -28.90 -18.39
CA ASP A 183 12.20 -29.00 -16.92
C ASP A 183 12.04 -27.68 -16.11
N LEU A 184 11.02 -26.88 -16.43
CA LEU A 184 10.78 -25.58 -15.78
C LEU A 184 10.22 -25.72 -14.35
N ASP A 185 10.57 -24.79 -13.44
CA ASP A 185 10.01 -24.73 -12.09
C ASP A 185 8.52 -24.26 -12.13
N PRO A 186 7.56 -25.07 -11.63
CA PRO A 186 6.15 -24.70 -11.59
C PRO A 186 5.87 -23.38 -10.86
N ASN A 187 6.62 -23.05 -9.81
CA ASN A 187 6.41 -21.80 -9.05
C ASN A 187 6.81 -20.57 -9.87
N ARG A 188 7.83 -20.70 -10.73
CA ARG A 188 8.24 -19.62 -11.64
C ARG A 188 7.25 -19.44 -12.77
N VAL A 189 6.72 -20.53 -13.31
CA VAL A 189 5.68 -20.44 -14.34
C VAL A 189 4.41 -19.83 -13.76
N LEU A 190 4.03 -20.19 -12.53
CA LEU A 190 2.94 -19.54 -11.82
C LEU A 190 3.14 -18.03 -11.67
N ASP A 191 4.35 -17.58 -11.32
CA ASP A 191 4.68 -16.15 -11.26
C ASP A 191 4.43 -15.44 -12.59
N LEU A 192 4.81 -16.05 -13.72
CA LEU A 192 4.57 -15.50 -15.06
C LEU A 192 3.09 -15.51 -15.45
N VAL A 193 2.32 -16.53 -15.04
CA VAL A 193 0.87 -16.57 -15.24
C VAL A 193 0.17 -15.45 -14.46
N LEU A 194 0.60 -15.19 -13.22
CA LEU A 194 0.09 -14.09 -12.42
C LEU A 194 0.45 -12.73 -13.03
N ASP A 195 1.67 -12.57 -13.56
CA ASP A 195 2.08 -11.34 -14.27
C ASP A 195 1.24 -11.11 -15.54
N ALA A 196 0.97 -12.16 -16.32
CA ALA A 196 0.09 -12.06 -17.48
C ALA A 196 -1.35 -11.71 -17.08
N TYR A 197 -1.84 -12.28 -15.98
CA TYR A 197 -3.17 -11.97 -15.46
C TYR A 197 -3.27 -10.55 -14.88
N GLU A 198 -2.19 -10.01 -14.33
CA GLU A 198 -2.11 -8.62 -13.89
C GLU A 198 -2.32 -7.64 -15.07
N VAL A 199 -1.76 -7.96 -16.24
CA VAL A 199 -1.93 -7.18 -17.48
C VAL A 199 -3.34 -7.35 -18.06
N HIS A 200 -3.84 -8.58 -18.10
CA HIS A 200 -5.13 -8.93 -18.71
C HIS A 200 -6.24 -9.25 -17.70
N TYR A 201 -6.43 -8.36 -16.71
CA TYR A 201 -7.35 -8.58 -15.58
C TYR A 201 -8.83 -8.80 -15.96
N THR A 202 -9.25 -8.45 -17.18
CA THR A 202 -10.63 -8.64 -17.64
C THR A 202 -10.92 -10.06 -18.10
N ASN A 203 -9.89 -10.85 -18.40
CA ASN A 203 -10.04 -12.17 -18.98
C ASN A 203 -10.16 -13.23 -17.89
N GLU A 204 -11.38 -13.76 -17.71
CA GLU A 204 -11.67 -14.79 -16.71
C GLU A 204 -11.04 -16.16 -17.06
N CYS A 205 -10.56 -16.36 -18.30
CA CYS A 205 -9.91 -17.61 -18.71
C CYS A 205 -8.61 -17.89 -17.93
N PHE A 206 -7.88 -16.85 -17.51
CA PHE A 206 -6.68 -17.02 -16.68
C PHE A 206 -7.00 -17.61 -15.31
N MET A 207 -8.23 -17.45 -14.81
CA MET A 207 -8.66 -18.06 -13.55
C MET A 207 -8.67 -19.59 -13.65
N GLU A 208 -9.16 -20.14 -14.76
CA GLU A 208 -9.15 -21.60 -14.98
C GLU A 208 -7.72 -22.14 -15.06
N LEU A 209 -6.78 -21.39 -15.62
CA LEU A 209 -5.36 -21.79 -15.64
C LEU A 209 -4.75 -21.84 -14.24
N LEU A 210 -5.17 -20.96 -13.33
CA LEU A 210 -4.68 -20.93 -11.95
C LEU A 210 -5.17 -22.13 -11.11
N THR A 211 -6.29 -22.77 -11.48
CA THR A 211 -6.81 -23.95 -10.75
C THR A 211 -5.89 -25.17 -10.83
N GLU A 212 -4.98 -25.22 -11.80
CA GLU A 212 -4.01 -26.31 -11.94
C GLU A 212 -2.82 -26.20 -10.97
N PHE A 213 -2.63 -25.03 -10.38
CA PHE A 213 -1.53 -24.77 -9.47
C PHE A 213 -1.96 -24.95 -8.01
N LYS A 214 -0.99 -25.26 -7.14
CA LYS A 214 -1.25 -25.37 -5.70
C LYS A 214 -1.60 -23.99 -5.12
N VAL A 215 -2.70 -23.91 -4.38
CA VAL A 215 -3.19 -22.68 -3.73
C VAL A 215 -2.12 -22.04 -2.84
N ASP A 216 -1.36 -22.84 -2.08
CA ASP A 216 -0.27 -22.35 -1.24
C ASP A 216 0.82 -21.62 -2.04
N GLY A 217 1.11 -22.11 -3.26
CA GLY A 217 2.06 -21.49 -4.17
C GLY A 217 1.61 -20.09 -4.60
N ILE A 218 0.31 -19.92 -4.88
CA ILE A 218 -0.28 -18.63 -5.27
C ILE A 218 -0.12 -17.62 -4.13
N ALA A 219 -0.46 -18.02 -2.91
CA ALA A 219 -0.32 -17.17 -1.72
C ALA A 219 1.13 -16.73 -1.48
N HIS A 220 2.09 -17.66 -1.56
CA HIS A 220 3.50 -17.37 -1.33
C HIS A 220 4.11 -16.46 -2.42
N VAL A 221 3.79 -16.69 -3.70
CA VAL A 221 4.27 -15.85 -4.81
C VAL A 221 3.70 -14.44 -4.69
N LEU A 222 2.39 -14.31 -4.44
CA LEU A 222 1.75 -13.02 -4.22
C LEU A 222 2.35 -12.29 -3.00
N GLY A 223 2.58 -13.02 -1.91
CA GLY A 223 3.21 -12.49 -0.71
C GLY A 223 4.64 -12.02 -0.96
N PHE A 224 5.42 -12.74 -1.77
CA PHE A 224 6.76 -12.33 -2.16
C PHE A 224 6.75 -11.04 -2.99
N LYS A 225 5.79 -10.87 -3.92
CA LYS A 225 5.60 -9.61 -4.66
C LYS A 225 5.28 -8.45 -3.72
N PHE A 226 4.37 -8.62 -2.76
CA PHE A 226 4.07 -7.57 -1.78
C PHE A 226 5.28 -7.24 -0.90
N GLN A 227 6.02 -8.24 -0.43
CA GLN A 227 7.24 -8.04 0.36
C GLN A 227 8.34 -7.33 -0.43
N PHE A 228 8.43 -7.54 -1.74
CA PHE A 228 9.39 -6.83 -2.59
C PHE A 228 9.16 -5.31 -2.54
N TYR A 229 7.92 -4.86 -2.75
CA TYR A 229 7.57 -3.44 -2.67
C TYR A 229 7.73 -2.87 -1.25
N ALA A 230 7.39 -3.66 -0.24
CA ALA A 230 7.57 -3.29 1.16
C ALA A 230 9.04 -3.04 1.52
N ARG A 231 9.94 -3.95 1.11
CA ARG A 231 11.39 -3.84 1.39
C ARG A 231 12.02 -2.64 0.70
N GLN A 232 11.52 -2.27 -0.48
CA GLN A 232 12.00 -1.10 -1.22
C GLN A 232 11.33 0.20 -0.76
N ASN A 233 10.31 0.13 0.12
CA ASN A 233 9.50 1.26 0.55
C ASN A 233 8.86 2.03 -0.63
N ILE A 234 8.51 1.31 -1.70
CA ILE A 234 7.86 1.84 -2.89
C ILE A 234 6.37 1.46 -2.83
N PRO A 235 5.43 2.36 -3.17
CA PRO A 235 4.02 2.01 -3.23
C PRO A 235 3.79 0.88 -4.24
N ALA A 236 3.11 -0.17 -3.80
CA ALA A 236 2.79 -1.29 -4.68
C ALA A 236 1.80 -0.84 -5.79
N PRO A 237 1.91 -1.39 -7.00
CA PRO A 237 1.07 -0.97 -8.12
C PRO A 237 -0.39 -1.36 -7.90
N ARG A 238 -1.31 -0.55 -8.45
CA ARG A 238 -2.76 -0.79 -8.35
C ARG A 238 -3.19 -2.11 -8.99
N SER A 239 -2.50 -2.52 -10.04
CA SER A 239 -2.75 -3.76 -10.78
C SER A 239 -2.52 -5.01 -9.92
N LEU A 240 -1.48 -5.02 -9.08
CA LEU A 240 -1.23 -6.09 -8.12
C LEU A 240 -2.33 -6.20 -7.05
N PHE A 241 -2.83 -5.06 -6.54
CA PHE A 241 -3.95 -5.07 -5.60
C PHE A 241 -5.25 -5.55 -6.26
N ARG A 242 -5.46 -5.21 -7.53
CA ARG A 242 -6.60 -5.70 -8.31
C ARG A 242 -6.51 -7.21 -8.53
N LEU A 243 -5.34 -7.74 -8.86
CA LEU A 243 -5.08 -9.17 -8.99
C LEU A 243 -5.34 -9.92 -7.66
N ALA A 244 -4.82 -9.39 -6.54
CA ALA A 244 -5.12 -9.98 -5.23
C ALA A 244 -6.63 -10.00 -4.94
N ALA A 245 -7.33 -8.93 -5.31
CA ALA A 245 -8.78 -8.82 -5.12
C ALA A 245 -9.59 -9.76 -6.02
N THR A 246 -9.21 -9.98 -7.28
CA THR A 246 -9.90 -10.95 -8.16
C THR A 246 -9.74 -12.37 -7.63
N LEU A 247 -8.56 -12.74 -7.15
CA LEU A 247 -8.32 -14.05 -6.53
C LEU A 247 -9.17 -14.27 -5.26
N ILE A 248 -9.41 -13.21 -4.49
CA ILE A 248 -10.28 -13.26 -3.31
C ILE A 248 -11.76 -13.35 -3.71
N GLN A 249 -12.19 -12.63 -4.74
CA GLN A 249 -13.60 -12.65 -5.20
C GLN A 249 -14.04 -14.03 -5.68
N HIS A 250 -13.13 -14.78 -6.30
CA HIS A 250 -13.39 -16.13 -6.83
C HIS A 250 -13.10 -17.25 -5.81
N ASP A 251 -12.95 -16.93 -4.53
CA ASP A 251 -12.68 -17.87 -3.43
C ASP A 251 -11.41 -18.72 -3.56
N LEU A 252 -10.47 -18.35 -4.45
CA LEU A 252 -9.16 -19.03 -4.55
C LEU A 252 -8.24 -18.69 -3.37
N LEU A 253 -8.36 -17.48 -2.82
CA LEU A 253 -7.59 -17.02 -1.66
C LEU A 253 -8.51 -16.46 -0.59
N THR A 254 -8.31 -16.90 0.65
CA THR A 254 -8.94 -16.27 1.81
C THR A 254 -8.08 -15.08 2.29
N LEU A 255 -8.72 -13.99 2.69
CA LEU A 255 -8.05 -12.82 3.28
C LEU A 255 -7.07 -13.17 4.41
N ALA A 256 -7.38 -14.22 5.19
CA ALA A 256 -6.54 -14.72 6.27
C ALA A 256 -5.14 -15.15 5.81
N VAL A 257 -5.02 -15.66 4.58
CA VAL A 257 -3.76 -16.14 4.00
C VAL A 257 -2.91 -14.97 3.49
N VAL A 258 -3.55 -13.88 3.07
CA VAL A 258 -2.84 -12.71 2.52
C VAL A 258 -2.30 -11.80 3.64
N TYR A 259 -2.99 -11.68 4.79
CA TYR A 259 -2.58 -10.78 5.88
C TYR A 259 -1.14 -10.96 6.39
N PRO A 260 -0.62 -12.19 6.61
CA PRO A 260 0.75 -12.38 7.09
C PRO A 260 1.82 -11.85 6.12
N HIS A 261 1.48 -11.70 4.84
CA HIS A 261 2.40 -11.24 3.81
C HIS A 261 2.34 -9.74 3.54
N LEU A 262 1.31 -9.06 4.03
CA LEU A 262 1.14 -7.62 3.87
C LEU A 262 1.87 -6.85 4.97
N SER A 263 2.48 -5.75 4.59
CA SER A 263 3.06 -4.79 5.53
C SER A 263 2.50 -3.40 5.27
N PRO A 264 2.22 -2.58 6.29
CA PRO A 264 2.29 -2.88 7.74
C PRO A 264 1.16 -3.80 8.25
N THR A 265 1.34 -4.40 9.43
CA THR A 265 0.28 -5.19 10.10
C THR A 265 -0.88 -4.31 10.56
N LYS A 266 -2.07 -4.91 10.75
CA LYS A 266 -3.29 -4.17 11.17
C LYS A 266 -3.06 -3.33 12.44
N ASP A 267 -2.41 -3.91 13.44
CA ASP A 267 -2.14 -3.23 14.71
C ASP A 267 -1.12 -2.09 14.56
N ALA A 268 -0.13 -2.25 13.68
CA ALA A 268 0.83 -1.20 13.37
C ALA A 268 0.17 -0.01 12.67
N VAL A 269 -0.82 -0.25 11.81
CA VAL A 269 -1.64 0.82 11.19
C VAL A 269 -2.42 1.57 12.26
N VAL A 270 -3.04 0.86 13.21
CA VAL A 270 -3.77 1.49 14.33
C VAL A 270 -2.83 2.33 15.18
N ALA A 271 -1.66 1.81 15.54
CA ALA A 271 -0.66 2.56 16.30
C ALA A 271 -0.20 3.83 15.57
N ALA A 272 0.13 3.73 14.27
CA ALA A 272 0.51 4.88 13.45
C ALA A 272 -0.61 5.94 13.38
N ALA A 273 -1.85 5.51 13.13
CA ALA A 273 -3.00 6.41 13.06
C ALA A 273 -3.28 7.12 14.40
N THR A 274 -3.06 6.44 15.53
CA THR A 274 -3.20 7.10 16.84
C THR A 274 -2.13 8.18 17.07
N GLN A 275 -0.91 7.95 16.60
CA GLN A 275 0.17 8.95 16.65
C GLN A 275 -0.14 10.12 15.72
N ASP A 276 -0.48 9.85 14.45
CA ASP A 276 -0.85 10.88 13.47
C ASP A 276 -2.00 11.76 13.99
N ARG A 277 -2.99 11.16 14.66
CA ARG A 277 -4.09 11.90 15.28
C ARG A 277 -3.60 12.87 16.36
N LEU A 278 -2.68 12.44 17.22
CA LEU A 278 -2.11 13.30 18.27
C LEU A 278 -1.30 14.43 17.64
N ASP A 279 -0.52 14.13 16.60
CA ASP A 279 0.29 15.10 15.88
C ASP A 279 -0.57 16.16 15.19
N VAL A 280 -1.68 15.77 14.54
CA VAL A 280 -2.65 16.69 13.93
C VAL A 280 -3.26 17.62 14.98
N VAL A 281 -3.62 17.11 16.16
CA VAL A 281 -4.17 17.94 17.25
C VAL A 281 -3.10 18.89 17.82
N GLN A 282 -1.85 18.44 17.94
CA GLN A 282 -0.74 19.29 18.37
C GLN A 282 -0.44 20.37 17.33
N HIS A 283 -0.47 20.04 16.04
CA HIS A 283 -0.32 20.97 14.94
C HIS A 283 -1.46 22.00 14.92
N ALA A 284 -2.70 21.58 15.13
CA ALA A 284 -3.83 22.49 15.30
C ALA A 284 -3.61 23.49 16.46
N LYS A 285 -2.98 23.04 17.56
CA LYS A 285 -2.64 23.89 18.72
C LYS A 285 -1.39 24.76 18.51
N SER A 286 -0.50 24.43 17.56
CA SER A 286 0.64 25.28 17.25
C SER A 286 0.23 26.53 16.48
N TYR A 287 -0.87 26.47 15.74
CA TYR A 287 -1.48 27.64 15.13
C TYR A 287 -1.82 28.70 16.20
N GLY A 288 -1.17 29.86 16.11
CA GLY A 288 -1.31 30.96 17.06
C GLY A 288 -0.10 31.16 17.99
N LYS A 289 0.83 30.20 18.08
CA LYS A 289 2.13 30.40 18.72
C LYS A 289 3.10 30.98 17.70
N VAL A 290 3.30 32.30 17.74
CA VAL A 290 4.28 32.97 16.87
C VAL A 290 5.67 32.70 17.42
N ASN A 291 6.43 31.86 16.72
CA ASN A 291 7.82 31.58 17.09
C ASN A 291 8.71 32.73 16.57
N LEU A 292 9.14 33.63 17.46
CA LEU A 292 9.89 34.85 17.09
C LEU A 292 11.27 34.55 16.47
N ASN A 293 11.80 33.33 16.63
CA ASN A 293 13.09 32.88 16.09
C ASN A 293 13.02 32.13 14.76
N ALA A 294 11.83 31.86 14.20
CA ALA A 294 11.72 31.19 12.92
C ALA A 294 11.99 32.18 11.77
N LYS A 295 13.12 32.01 11.07
CA LYS A 295 13.32 32.61 9.73
C LYS A 295 12.17 32.14 8.85
N LYS A 296 11.30 33.06 8.40
CA LYS A 296 10.13 32.78 7.55
C LYS A 296 10.44 31.74 6.46
N PRO A 297 9.88 30.52 6.53
CA PRO A 297 9.45 29.83 5.33
C PRO A 297 8.05 30.37 4.99
N ASP A 298 7.70 30.49 3.72
CA ASP A 298 6.33 30.78 3.33
C ASP A 298 5.41 29.63 3.80
N ASP A 299 4.50 29.92 4.73
CA ASP A 299 3.58 28.94 5.38
C ASP A 299 2.73 28.14 4.38
N GLU A 300 2.55 28.63 3.15
CA GLU A 300 1.81 27.94 2.07
C GLU A 300 2.61 26.76 1.48
N HIS A 301 3.95 26.79 1.51
CA HIS A 301 4.77 25.67 1.06
C HIS A 301 4.96 24.61 2.16
N ALA A 302 4.93 24.99 3.43
CA ALA A 302 5.06 24.05 4.55
C ALA A 302 3.81 23.17 4.73
N THR A 303 2.61 23.72 4.52
CA THR A 303 1.35 22.96 4.58
C THR A 303 1.17 22.00 3.40
N ALA A 304 1.60 22.39 2.19
CA ALA A 304 1.67 21.50 1.04
C ALA A 304 2.68 20.36 1.25
N ALA A 305 3.89 20.66 1.75
CA ALA A 305 4.91 19.66 2.02
C ALA A 305 4.52 18.65 3.11
N ALA A 306 3.75 19.07 4.13
CA ALA A 306 3.21 18.19 5.17
C ALA A 306 2.04 17.31 4.67
N ALA A 307 1.23 17.83 3.75
CA ALA A 307 0.18 17.06 3.08
C ALA A 307 0.77 16.02 2.11
N ASP A 308 1.85 16.35 1.41
CA ASP A 308 2.56 15.41 0.53
C ASP A 308 3.24 14.30 1.34
N THR A 309 3.91 14.63 2.46
CA THR A 309 4.54 13.60 3.32
C THR A 309 3.55 12.68 4.03
N SER A 310 2.33 13.14 4.36
CA SER A 310 1.28 12.27 4.92
C SER A 310 0.63 11.39 3.86
N GLN A 311 0.43 11.90 2.64
CA GLN A 311 -0.04 11.08 1.51
C GLN A 311 0.97 10.00 1.12
N ASP A 312 2.27 10.30 1.17
CA ASP A 312 3.34 9.33 0.91
C ASP A 312 3.36 8.20 1.96
N LYS A 313 3.17 8.51 3.24
CA LYS A 313 3.05 7.51 4.32
C LYS A 313 1.83 6.61 4.16
N HIS A 314 0.71 7.14 3.66
CA HIS A 314 -0.48 6.33 3.41
C HIS A 314 -0.40 5.57 2.08
N ALA A 315 0.41 6.04 1.12
CA ALA A 315 0.63 5.36 -0.16
C ALA A 315 1.47 4.08 -0.03
N THR A 316 2.36 4.00 0.97
CA THR A 316 3.11 2.77 1.27
C THR A 316 2.28 1.73 2.03
N ASN A 317 1.09 2.08 2.53
CA ASN A 317 0.21 1.16 3.24
C ASN A 317 -0.48 0.19 2.27
N GLN A 318 0.03 -1.03 2.19
CA GLN A 318 -0.50 -2.07 1.31
C GLN A 318 -1.92 -2.50 1.68
N LEU A 319 -2.32 -2.40 2.96
CA LEU A 319 -3.68 -2.69 3.40
C LEU A 319 -4.71 -1.75 2.78
N TYR A 320 -4.41 -0.45 2.68
CA TYR A 320 -5.31 0.51 2.04
C TYR A 320 -5.38 0.30 0.53
N GLY A 321 -4.25 -0.06 -0.09
CA GLY A 321 -4.20 -0.48 -1.49
C GLY A 321 -5.04 -1.74 -1.78
N LEU A 322 -5.03 -2.72 -0.87
CA LEU A 322 -5.85 -3.92 -0.99
C LEU A 322 -7.35 -3.59 -0.92
N ILE A 323 -7.78 -2.72 0.00
CA ILE A 323 -9.18 -2.29 0.10
C ILE A 323 -9.60 -1.61 -1.20
N VAL A 324 -8.73 -0.76 -1.78
CA VAL A 324 -8.95 -0.15 -3.11
C VAL A 324 -9.16 -1.24 -4.17
N GLY A 325 -8.29 -2.25 -4.23
CA GLY A 325 -8.43 -3.36 -5.18
C GLY A 325 -9.73 -4.14 -5.00
N LEU A 326 -10.13 -4.45 -3.75
CA LEU A 326 -11.36 -5.19 -3.44
C LEU A 326 -12.61 -4.44 -3.91
N LEU A 327 -12.65 -3.13 -3.70
CA LEU A 327 -13.77 -2.28 -4.13
C LEU A 327 -13.81 -2.12 -5.66
N GLU A 328 -12.66 -2.06 -6.33
CA GLU A 328 -12.59 -1.99 -7.80
C GLU A 328 -13.09 -3.27 -8.49
N VAL A 329 -12.86 -4.42 -7.86
CA VAL A 329 -13.23 -5.75 -8.38
C VAL A 329 -14.68 -6.12 -8.02
N GLY A 330 -15.22 -5.58 -6.94
CA GLY A 330 -16.60 -5.80 -6.51
C GLY A 330 -16.79 -6.75 -5.34
N ALA A 331 -15.70 -7.14 -4.70
CA ALA A 331 -15.71 -7.85 -3.42
C ALA A 331 -16.10 -6.90 -2.28
N THR A 332 -17.36 -6.44 -2.30
CA THR A 332 -17.87 -5.39 -1.41
C THR A 332 -17.91 -5.81 0.05
N GLY A 333 -18.35 -7.04 0.34
CA GLY A 333 -18.40 -7.61 1.70
C GLY A 333 -17.06 -7.48 2.43
N PRO A 334 -15.97 -8.12 1.95
CA PRO A 334 -14.67 -8.03 2.61
C PRO A 334 -14.09 -6.61 2.62
N GLY A 335 -14.30 -5.83 1.56
CA GLY A 335 -13.81 -4.44 1.48
C GLY A 335 -14.43 -3.53 2.54
N PHE A 336 -15.76 -3.52 2.67
CA PHE A 336 -16.44 -2.70 3.67
C PHE A 336 -16.27 -3.22 5.09
N ALA A 337 -16.23 -4.55 5.30
CA ALA A 337 -15.94 -5.12 6.62
C ALA A 337 -14.57 -4.68 7.16
N LEU A 338 -13.57 -4.52 6.28
CA LEU A 338 -12.27 -3.98 6.66
C LEU A 338 -12.35 -2.51 7.07
N ILE A 339 -13.09 -1.69 6.31
CA ILE A 339 -13.25 -0.28 6.64
C ILE A 339 -14.01 -0.14 7.97
N GLU A 340 -15.09 -0.90 8.18
CA GLU A 340 -15.85 -0.94 9.43
C GLU A 340 -15.01 -1.39 10.62
N TRP A 341 -14.11 -2.35 10.41
CA TRP A 341 -13.17 -2.76 11.45
C TRP A 341 -12.21 -1.64 11.84
N PHE A 342 -11.67 -0.89 10.87
CA PHE A 342 -10.80 0.25 11.16
C PHE A 342 -11.55 1.41 11.83
N THR A 343 -12.77 1.72 11.38
CA THR A 343 -13.59 2.79 11.99
C THR A 343 -13.98 2.44 13.43
N ALA A 344 -14.25 1.17 13.73
CA ALA A 344 -14.46 0.69 15.09
C ALA A 344 -13.24 0.90 16.02
N GLN A 345 -12.03 0.92 15.46
CA GLN A 345 -10.78 1.20 16.18
C GLN A 345 -10.42 2.70 16.22
N ASN A 346 -11.35 3.59 15.85
CA ASN A 346 -11.14 5.04 15.72
C ASN A 346 -10.06 5.44 14.69
N VAL A 347 -9.81 4.59 13.69
CA VAL A 347 -8.97 4.90 12.54
C VAL A 347 -9.88 5.22 11.37
N ASP A 348 -9.60 6.31 10.66
CA ASP A 348 -10.35 6.70 9.47
C ASP A 348 -9.53 6.39 8.21
N PRO A 349 -9.79 5.26 7.51
CA PRO A 349 -9.03 4.87 6.32
C PRO A 349 -9.22 5.84 5.15
N LEU A 350 -10.31 6.62 5.15
CA LEU A 350 -10.69 7.48 4.03
C LEU A 350 -9.86 8.77 3.95
N GLN A 351 -8.99 9.02 4.92
CA GLN A 351 -7.95 10.04 4.77
C GLN A 351 -7.02 9.74 3.58
N TYR A 352 -6.89 8.47 3.20
CA TYR A 352 -6.20 8.10 1.97
C TYR A 352 -7.06 8.42 0.74
N LYS A 353 -6.71 9.51 0.05
CA LYS A 353 -7.45 10.05 -1.10
C LYS A 353 -7.85 9.01 -2.16
N PRO A 354 -6.98 8.08 -2.61
CA PRO A 354 -7.38 7.06 -3.58
C PRO A 354 -8.47 6.13 -3.06
N LEU A 355 -8.47 5.78 -1.77
CA LEU A 355 -9.53 4.97 -1.17
C LEU A 355 -10.85 5.74 -1.11
N ALA A 356 -10.82 6.99 -0.66
CA ALA A 356 -12.02 7.84 -0.66
C ALA A 356 -12.63 7.98 -2.07
N LEU A 357 -11.79 8.20 -3.09
CA LEU A 357 -12.23 8.26 -4.48
C LEU A 357 -12.84 6.95 -4.97
N GLN A 358 -12.29 5.79 -4.57
CA GLN A 358 -12.88 4.50 -4.94
C GLN A 358 -14.24 4.26 -4.28
N VAL A 359 -14.40 4.64 -3.01
CA VAL A 359 -15.71 4.57 -2.35
C VAL A 359 -16.70 5.54 -3.01
N CYS A 360 -16.27 6.75 -3.40
CA CYS A 360 -17.11 7.67 -4.18
C CYS A 360 -17.51 7.08 -5.54
N GLN A 361 -16.59 6.41 -6.23
CA GLN A 361 -16.88 5.73 -7.49
C GLN A 361 -17.87 4.57 -7.32
N PHE A 362 -17.71 3.80 -6.24
CA PHE A 362 -18.67 2.76 -5.87
C PHE A 362 -20.07 3.35 -5.65
N VAL A 363 -20.18 4.50 -4.97
CA VAL A 363 -21.46 5.18 -4.80
C VAL A 363 -22.01 5.69 -6.15
N HIS A 364 -21.17 6.19 -7.06
CA HIS A 364 -21.61 6.56 -8.41
C HIS A 364 -22.27 5.39 -9.13
N ASP A 365 -21.64 4.22 -9.10
CA ASP A 365 -22.17 3.02 -9.75
C ASP A 365 -23.53 2.60 -9.14
N LEU A 366 -23.71 2.77 -7.83
CA LEU A 366 -24.98 2.49 -7.15
C LEU A 366 -26.10 3.47 -7.50
N ILE A 367 -25.81 4.77 -7.62
CA ILE A 367 -26.82 5.82 -7.82
C ILE A 367 -27.14 6.09 -9.30
N ASP A 368 -26.35 5.51 -10.22
CA ASP A 368 -26.35 5.92 -11.62
C ASP A 368 -27.72 5.78 -12.30
N ASP A 369 -28.49 4.72 -12.03
CA ASP A 369 -29.82 4.54 -12.63
C ASP A 369 -30.86 5.50 -12.01
N MET A 370 -30.77 5.81 -10.71
CA MET A 370 -31.64 6.81 -10.06
C MET A 370 -31.31 8.24 -10.54
N TYR A 371 -30.04 8.51 -10.86
CA TYR A 371 -29.59 9.79 -11.38
C TYR A 371 -29.79 9.92 -12.90
N ALA A 372 -29.86 8.81 -13.65
CA ALA A 372 -30.05 8.78 -15.10
C ALA A 372 -31.15 9.74 -15.61
N PRO A 373 -32.37 9.80 -15.03
CA PRO A 373 -33.42 10.73 -15.48
C PRO A 373 -33.13 12.21 -15.18
N LEU A 374 -32.30 12.50 -14.17
CA LEU A 374 -31.88 13.84 -13.76
C LEU A 374 -30.58 14.28 -14.45
N SER A 375 -29.98 13.42 -15.27
CA SER A 375 -28.72 13.68 -15.93
C SER A 375 -28.87 14.77 -17.02
N LEU A 376 -27.79 15.51 -17.29
CA LEU A 376 -27.79 16.50 -18.37
C LEU A 376 -28.06 15.86 -19.75
N ARG A 377 -27.78 14.55 -19.88
CA ARG A 377 -28.04 13.75 -21.08
C ARG A 377 -29.54 13.47 -21.26
N SER A 378 -30.23 13.01 -20.22
CA SER A 378 -31.69 12.80 -20.27
C SER A 378 -32.45 14.11 -20.43
N LEU A 379 -31.92 15.19 -19.87
CA LEU A 379 -32.45 16.55 -20.02
C LEU A 379 -32.09 17.20 -21.37
N ARG A 380 -31.46 16.45 -22.30
CA ARG A 380 -31.08 16.90 -23.66
C ARG A 380 -30.14 18.10 -23.73
N PHE A 381 -29.42 18.41 -22.65
CA PHE A 381 -28.42 19.48 -22.61
C PHE A 381 -27.02 19.02 -23.05
N ALA A 382 -26.81 17.72 -23.28
CA ALA A 382 -25.55 17.16 -23.76
C ALA A 382 -25.79 16.01 -24.75
N SER A 383 -25.05 15.99 -25.87
CA SER A 383 -25.06 14.91 -26.85
C SER A 383 -24.24 13.69 -26.37
N PRO A 384 -24.60 12.45 -26.76
CA PRO A 384 -23.80 11.28 -26.45
C PRO A 384 -22.49 11.31 -27.25
N SER A 385 -21.35 11.39 -26.57
CA SER A 385 -20.05 11.12 -27.19
C SER A 385 -19.86 9.59 -27.31
N PRO A 386 -19.56 9.06 -28.51
CA PRO A 386 -19.38 7.63 -28.73
C PRO A 386 -18.03 7.07 -28.21
N ASP A 387 -17.06 7.92 -27.88
CA ASP A 387 -15.66 7.51 -27.67
C ASP A 387 -15.26 7.21 -26.22
N ILE A 388 -16.19 7.32 -25.26
CA ILE A 388 -15.89 7.03 -23.86
C ILE A 388 -16.31 5.58 -23.59
N PRO A 389 -15.36 4.62 -23.44
CA PRO A 389 -15.70 3.25 -23.08
C PRO A 389 -16.52 3.28 -21.79
N ARG A 390 -17.71 2.66 -21.83
CA ARG A 390 -18.55 2.55 -20.65
C ARG A 390 -17.79 1.71 -19.63
N ARG A 391 -17.55 2.30 -18.46
CA ARG A 391 -16.90 1.60 -17.34
C ARG A 391 -17.67 0.31 -17.03
N ARG A 392 -16.94 -0.80 -16.84
CA ARG A 392 -17.52 -2.08 -16.37
C ARG A 392 -18.18 -1.80 -15.02
N ARG A 393 -19.51 -1.96 -14.94
CA ARG A 393 -20.26 -1.82 -13.69
C ARG A 393 -19.87 -2.98 -12.79
N VAL A 394 -19.39 -2.65 -11.60
CA VAL A 394 -18.94 -3.62 -10.62
C VAL A 394 -20.11 -4.15 -9.79
N VAL A 395 -21.12 -3.31 -9.55
CA VAL A 395 -22.31 -3.63 -8.76
C VAL A 395 -23.58 -3.18 -9.48
N PRO A 396 -24.69 -3.94 -9.37
CA PRO A 396 -25.97 -3.51 -9.92
C PRO A 396 -26.44 -2.20 -9.26
N PRO A 397 -26.88 -1.22 -10.05
CA PRO A 397 -27.38 0.04 -9.53
C PRO A 397 -28.69 -0.14 -8.77
N VAL A 398 -28.93 0.76 -7.82
CA VAL A 398 -30.14 0.77 -7.01
C VAL A 398 -31.30 1.34 -7.82
N GLN A 399 -32.47 0.69 -7.75
CA GLN A 399 -33.67 1.14 -8.47
C GLN A 399 -34.74 1.74 -7.55
N THR A 400 -34.78 1.33 -6.28
CA THR A 400 -35.82 1.73 -5.31
C THR A 400 -35.27 2.65 -4.23
N VAL A 401 -36.11 3.56 -3.72
CA VAL A 401 -35.78 4.48 -2.63
C VAL A 401 -35.38 3.74 -1.35
N ASP A 402 -36.08 2.66 -0.99
CA ASP A 402 -35.78 1.89 0.22
C ASP A 402 -34.39 1.24 0.16
N ALA A 403 -34.04 0.67 -1.00
CA ALA A 403 -32.69 0.15 -1.21
C ALA A 403 -31.62 1.26 -1.22
N PHE A 404 -31.95 2.49 -1.63
CA PHE A 404 -31.03 3.62 -1.52
C PHE A 404 -30.75 3.95 -0.05
N VAL A 405 -31.79 3.96 0.78
CA VAL A 405 -31.65 4.20 2.23
C VAL A 405 -30.88 3.06 2.90
N ALA A 406 -31.18 1.80 2.57
CA ALA A 406 -30.50 0.66 3.18
C ALA A 406 -29.05 0.50 2.72
N GLN A 407 -28.77 0.74 1.44
CA GLN A 407 -27.47 0.45 0.86
C GLN A 407 -26.58 1.68 0.69
N VAL A 408 -27.07 2.82 0.23
CA VAL A 408 -26.21 3.97 -0.12
C VAL A 408 -25.91 4.85 1.10
N VAL A 409 -26.92 5.13 1.92
CA VAL A 409 -26.82 6.05 3.06
C VAL A 409 -25.72 5.65 4.06
N PRO A 410 -25.60 4.38 4.50
CA PRO A 410 -24.50 4.00 5.40
C PRO A 410 -23.11 4.24 4.82
N LYS A 411 -22.94 4.10 3.50
CA LYS A 411 -21.65 4.34 2.84
C LYS A 411 -21.38 5.84 2.67
N LEU A 412 -22.43 6.66 2.49
CA LEU A 412 -22.30 8.12 2.54
C LEU A 412 -21.92 8.60 3.94
N HIS A 413 -22.50 8.02 4.99
CA HIS A 413 -22.11 8.30 6.38
C HIS A 413 -20.66 7.93 6.66
N LEU A 414 -20.19 6.82 6.09
CA LEU A 414 -18.80 6.39 6.15
C LEU A 414 -17.86 7.39 5.46
N ILE A 415 -18.22 7.89 4.26
CA ILE A 415 -17.47 8.96 3.57
C ILE A 415 -17.41 10.25 4.41
N GLY A 416 -18.56 10.67 4.98
CA GLY A 416 -18.66 11.87 5.80
C GLY A 416 -18.09 13.12 5.11
N ALA A 417 -17.12 13.77 5.76
CA ALA A 417 -16.48 15.00 5.24
C ALA A 417 -15.54 14.77 4.05
N HIS A 418 -15.16 13.53 3.75
CA HIS A 418 -14.26 13.19 2.63
C HIS A 418 -14.93 13.30 1.26
N LEU A 419 -16.24 13.58 1.22
CA LEU A 419 -16.99 13.86 -0.01
C LEU A 419 -16.39 15.01 -0.83
N HIS A 420 -15.62 15.90 -0.20
CA HIS A 420 -14.94 17.02 -0.86
C HIS A 420 -13.98 16.59 -1.98
N HIS A 421 -13.48 15.35 -1.97
CA HIS A 421 -12.61 14.83 -3.03
C HIS A 421 -13.33 14.63 -4.37
N ASP A 422 -14.65 14.45 -4.37
CA ASP A 422 -15.46 14.27 -5.57
C ASP A 422 -16.66 15.24 -5.61
N GLN A 423 -16.41 16.41 -6.21
CA GLN A 423 -17.42 17.45 -6.42
C GLN A 423 -18.59 16.98 -7.31
N PHE A 424 -18.33 16.04 -8.21
CA PHE A 424 -19.34 15.56 -9.15
C PHE A 424 -20.35 14.66 -8.44
N LEU A 425 -19.87 13.76 -7.56
CA LEU A 425 -20.74 12.97 -6.70
C LEU A 425 -21.62 13.87 -5.83
N TRP A 426 -21.02 14.88 -5.20
CA TRP A 426 -21.74 15.83 -4.37
C TRP A 426 -22.87 16.51 -5.16
N THR A 427 -22.57 16.99 -6.36
CA THR A 427 -23.57 17.62 -7.24
C THR A 427 -24.69 16.66 -7.63
N LYS A 428 -24.37 15.39 -7.96
CA LYS A 428 -25.39 14.36 -8.24
C LYS A 428 -26.32 14.16 -7.05
N LEU A 429 -25.75 14.00 -5.86
CA LEU A 429 -26.51 13.79 -4.62
C LEU A 429 -27.42 14.99 -4.35
N LEU A 430 -26.91 16.24 -4.38
CA LEU A 430 -27.74 17.42 -4.15
C LEU A 430 -28.90 17.54 -5.15
N ARG A 431 -28.69 17.18 -6.43
CA ARG A 431 -29.77 17.17 -7.43
C ARG A 431 -30.80 16.08 -7.17
N MET A 432 -30.38 14.90 -6.72
CA MET A 432 -31.29 13.82 -6.34
C MET A 432 -32.12 14.18 -5.10
N LEU A 433 -31.52 14.92 -4.16
CA LEU A 433 -32.14 15.33 -2.89
C LEU A 433 -32.97 16.62 -2.99
N SER A 434 -32.78 17.43 -4.04
CA SER A 434 -33.49 18.70 -4.24
C SER A 434 -35.03 18.56 -4.26
N PRO A 435 -35.65 17.51 -4.86
CA PRO A 435 -37.05 17.19 -4.61
C PRO A 435 -37.20 16.46 -3.27
N LEU A 436 -37.46 17.20 -2.19
CA LEU A 436 -37.56 16.70 -0.81
C LEU A 436 -38.67 15.66 -0.60
N ASP A 437 -39.65 15.58 -1.49
CA ASP A 437 -40.77 14.64 -1.40
C ASP A 437 -40.38 13.19 -1.72
N ARG A 438 -39.21 12.96 -2.31
CA ARG A 438 -38.81 11.62 -2.80
C ARG A 438 -38.14 10.73 -1.75
N LEU A 439 -37.63 11.30 -0.67
CA LEU A 439 -36.83 10.59 0.34
C LEU A 439 -37.35 10.88 1.74
N PRO A 440 -37.16 9.95 2.70
CA PRO A 440 -37.53 10.20 4.09
C PRO A 440 -36.79 11.44 4.63
N PRO A 441 -37.49 12.36 5.31
CA PRO A 441 -36.89 13.61 5.78
C PRO A 441 -35.70 13.36 6.72
N ASP A 442 -35.79 12.34 7.58
CA ASP A 442 -34.74 11.95 8.53
C ASP A 442 -33.43 11.56 7.83
N THR A 443 -33.53 10.90 6.68
CA THR A 443 -32.36 10.52 5.87
C THR A 443 -31.66 11.76 5.32
N VAL A 444 -32.43 12.70 4.78
CA VAL A 444 -31.90 13.96 4.22
C VAL A 444 -31.25 14.80 5.32
N GLU A 445 -31.90 14.91 6.49
CA GLU A 445 -31.32 15.60 7.65
C GLU A 445 -29.98 14.99 8.08
N SER A 446 -29.90 13.67 8.11
CA SER A 446 -28.69 12.95 8.49
C SER A 446 -27.53 13.20 7.51
N LEU A 447 -27.82 13.22 6.20
CA LEU A 447 -26.82 13.52 5.17
C LEU A 447 -26.32 14.97 5.23
N ILE A 448 -27.20 15.93 5.54
CA ILE A 448 -26.81 17.34 5.75
C ILE A 448 -25.82 17.44 6.92
N ARG A 449 -26.16 16.81 8.05
CA ARG A 449 -25.38 16.89 9.29
C ARG A 449 -24.03 16.18 9.21
N MET A 450 -23.99 15.01 8.58
CA MET A 450 -22.81 14.12 8.61
C MET A 450 -21.92 14.25 7.37
N CYS A 451 -22.47 14.63 6.22
CA CYS A 451 -21.76 14.62 4.95
C CYS A 451 -21.57 16.03 4.37
N PHE A 452 -22.65 16.76 4.05
CA PHE A 452 -22.55 17.99 3.24
C PHE A 452 -21.93 19.18 3.99
N LEU A 453 -22.41 19.50 5.19
CA LEU A 453 -21.86 20.62 5.97
C LEU A 453 -20.39 20.37 6.38
N PRO A 454 -20.01 19.16 6.86
CA PRO A 454 -18.61 18.87 7.18
C PRO A 454 -17.71 18.88 5.95
N ALA A 455 -18.17 18.34 4.82
CA ALA A 455 -17.41 18.36 3.58
C ALA A 455 -17.16 19.79 3.08
N LEU A 456 -18.10 20.72 3.33
CA LEU A 456 -17.94 22.11 2.96
C LEU A 456 -16.75 22.75 3.67
N SER A 457 -16.55 22.40 4.95
CA SER A 457 -15.43 22.88 5.75
C SER A 457 -14.05 22.50 5.24
N VAL A 458 -13.95 21.35 4.57
CA VAL A 458 -12.67 20.83 4.07
C VAL A 458 -12.43 21.27 2.63
N HIS A 459 -13.51 21.47 1.87
CA HIS A 459 -13.44 21.83 0.47
C HIS A 459 -12.80 23.21 0.27
N THR A 460 -12.12 23.39 -0.86
CA THR A 460 -11.67 24.71 -1.32
C THR A 460 -12.87 25.60 -1.69
N CYS A 461 -12.73 26.90 -1.89
CA CYS A 461 -13.91 27.73 -2.18
C CYS A 461 -14.58 27.31 -3.50
N CYS A 462 -15.78 26.74 -3.42
CA CYS A 462 -16.64 26.45 -4.56
C CYS A 462 -18.04 27.03 -4.35
N PRO A 463 -18.31 28.25 -4.85
CA PRO A 463 -19.61 28.90 -4.70
C PRO A 463 -20.78 28.03 -5.20
N HIS A 464 -20.58 27.29 -6.29
CA HIS A 464 -21.60 26.39 -6.86
C HIS A 464 -22.18 25.41 -5.83
N LEU A 465 -21.32 24.70 -5.10
CA LEU A 465 -21.72 23.73 -4.09
C LEU A 465 -22.42 24.41 -2.91
N VAL A 466 -21.95 25.61 -2.53
CA VAL A 466 -22.58 26.42 -1.47
C VAL A 466 -24.02 26.80 -1.83
N TYR A 467 -24.26 27.25 -3.06
CA TYR A 467 -25.60 27.61 -3.52
C TYR A 467 -26.52 26.37 -3.63
N GLN A 468 -26.02 25.25 -4.15
CA GLN A 468 -26.82 24.02 -4.21
C GLN A 468 -27.12 23.45 -2.82
N THR A 469 -26.17 23.54 -1.89
CA THR A 469 -26.38 23.13 -0.50
C THR A 469 -27.41 24.04 0.17
N TRP A 470 -27.38 25.35 -0.12
CA TRP A 470 -28.42 26.27 0.33
C TRP A 470 -29.80 25.93 -0.24
N ASP A 471 -29.89 25.55 -1.51
CA ASP A 471 -31.17 25.18 -2.13
C ASP A 471 -31.87 24.01 -1.43
N LEU A 472 -31.09 23.12 -0.83
CA LEU A 472 -31.57 22.04 0.01
C LEU A 472 -31.93 22.53 1.43
N VAL A 473 -31.04 23.29 2.07
CA VAL A 473 -31.18 23.73 3.46
C VAL A 473 -32.30 24.77 3.64
N LYS A 474 -32.56 25.62 2.64
CA LYS A 474 -33.57 26.70 2.70
C LYS A 474 -35.00 26.21 2.88
N ALA A 475 -35.28 24.97 2.50
CA ALA A 475 -36.61 24.36 2.63
C ALA A 475 -36.97 24.02 4.08
N TYR A 476 -35.98 23.90 4.96
CA TYR A 476 -36.18 23.62 6.36
C TYR A 476 -36.48 24.88 7.17
N SER A 477 -37.27 24.73 8.23
CA SER A 477 -37.55 25.79 9.20
C SER A 477 -36.27 26.32 9.86
N VAL A 478 -36.29 27.56 10.32
CA VAL A 478 -35.12 28.20 10.94
C VAL A 478 -34.60 27.41 12.15
N ASP A 479 -35.49 26.87 12.97
CA ASP A 479 -35.14 26.05 14.13
C ASP A 479 -34.35 24.79 13.75
N THR A 480 -34.77 24.10 12.68
CA THR A 480 -34.07 22.93 12.15
C THR A 480 -32.72 23.31 11.53
N ARG A 481 -32.63 24.42 10.79
CA ARG A 481 -31.37 24.91 10.22
C ARG A 481 -30.34 25.21 11.32
N TYR A 482 -30.74 25.88 12.39
CA TYR A 482 -29.84 26.23 13.49
C TYR A 482 -29.38 24.99 14.27
N LYS A 483 -30.21 23.94 14.38
CA LYS A 483 -29.77 22.65 14.91
C LYS A 483 -28.69 22.01 14.03
N PHE A 484 -28.76 22.14 12.70
CA PHE A 484 -27.70 21.68 11.81
C PHE A 484 -26.40 22.45 12.05
N TYR A 485 -26.47 23.79 12.14
CA TYR A 485 -25.29 24.63 12.40
C TYR A 485 -24.66 24.37 13.77
N LEU A 486 -25.48 24.12 14.80
CA LEU A 486 -24.99 23.73 16.12
C LEU A 486 -24.27 22.38 16.06
N HIS A 487 -24.84 21.38 15.38
CA HIS A 487 -24.17 20.09 15.20
C HIS A 487 -22.85 20.23 14.45
N TRP A 488 -22.85 21.02 13.38
CA TRP A 488 -21.65 21.32 12.60
C TRP A 488 -20.56 21.98 13.47
N GLN A 489 -20.95 22.91 14.36
CA GLN A 489 -20.03 23.50 15.34
C GLN A 489 -19.45 22.45 16.31
N THR A 490 -20.25 21.49 16.78
CA THR A 490 -19.76 20.44 17.69
C THR A 490 -18.77 19.48 17.03
N GLN A 491 -18.90 19.22 15.72
CA GLN A 491 -18.01 18.32 14.99
C GLN A 491 -16.57 18.82 14.89
N TYR A 492 -16.36 20.13 14.92
CA TYR A 492 -15.01 20.70 15.02
C TYR A 492 -14.30 20.28 16.31
N ASN A 493 -15.02 19.93 17.39
CA ASN A 493 -14.39 19.46 18.62
C ASN A 493 -14.12 17.94 18.61
N THR A 494 -14.89 17.16 17.87
CA THR A 494 -14.79 15.70 17.86
C THR A 494 -13.80 15.18 16.83
N VAL A 495 -13.73 15.84 15.66
CA VAL A 495 -12.98 15.33 14.51
C VAL A 495 -11.63 16.04 14.36
N PRO A 496 -10.49 15.32 14.47
CA PRO A 496 -9.14 15.91 14.45
C PRO A 496 -8.79 16.71 13.20
N PHE A 497 -9.13 16.23 11.99
CA PHE A 497 -8.82 16.96 10.76
C PHE A 497 -9.64 18.26 10.64
N LEU A 498 -10.87 18.29 11.18
CA LEU A 498 -11.67 19.51 11.24
C LEU A 498 -11.08 20.52 12.22
N GLN A 499 -10.49 20.08 13.34
CA GLN A 499 -9.76 20.97 14.26
C GLN A 499 -8.61 21.69 13.57
N LEU A 500 -7.84 20.96 12.76
CA LEU A 500 -6.75 21.55 11.99
C LEU A 500 -7.27 22.58 10.97
N LYS A 501 -8.31 22.24 10.20
CA LYS A 501 -8.95 23.17 9.25
C LYS A 501 -9.58 24.38 9.93
N GLN A 502 -10.12 24.22 11.14
CA GLN A 502 -10.59 25.32 11.97
C GLN A 502 -9.44 26.27 12.31
N ALA A 503 -8.32 25.74 12.83
CA ALA A 503 -7.17 26.55 13.20
C ALA A 503 -6.58 27.33 12.02
N GLU A 504 -6.43 26.69 10.86
CA GLU A 504 -6.02 27.32 9.60
C GLU A 504 -6.98 28.47 9.22
N THR A 505 -8.29 28.20 9.24
CA THR A 505 -9.32 29.20 8.89
C THR A 505 -9.30 30.38 9.85
N VAL A 506 -9.10 30.15 11.16
CA VAL A 506 -8.97 31.21 12.17
C VAL A 506 -7.77 32.11 11.84
N GLN A 507 -6.62 31.54 11.51
CA GLN A 507 -5.42 32.32 11.17
C GLN A 507 -5.61 33.11 9.88
N LEU A 508 -6.15 32.47 8.83
CA LEU A 508 -6.42 33.11 7.54
C LEU A 508 -7.41 34.26 7.69
N THR A 509 -8.50 34.06 8.43
CA THR A 509 -9.51 35.09 8.67
C THR A 509 -8.91 36.27 9.43
N ARG A 510 -8.14 36.01 10.50
CA ARG A 510 -7.42 37.07 11.25
C ARG A 510 -6.44 37.84 10.37
N LYS A 511 -5.71 37.15 9.47
CA LYS A 511 -4.76 37.77 8.53
C LYS A 511 -5.47 38.70 7.55
N ILE A 512 -6.63 38.29 7.02
CA ILE A 512 -7.45 39.11 6.12
C ILE A 512 -8.01 40.33 6.86
N MET A 513 -8.59 40.13 8.03
CA MET A 513 -9.21 41.19 8.83
C MET A 513 -8.20 42.24 9.32
N ARG A 514 -6.94 41.87 9.60
CA ARG A 514 -5.86 42.85 9.91
C ARG A 514 -5.54 43.79 8.74
N ARG A 515 -5.88 43.41 7.52
CA ARG A 515 -5.62 44.19 6.30
C ARG A 515 -6.87 44.92 5.80
N LEU A 516 -8.00 44.78 6.51
CA LEU A 516 -9.26 45.40 6.15
C LEU A 516 -9.23 46.88 6.53
N THR A 517 -9.23 47.75 5.52
CA THR A 517 -9.38 49.21 5.65
C THR A 517 -10.49 49.69 4.73
N ALA A 518 -11.04 50.88 4.98
CA ALA A 518 -12.11 51.47 4.17
C ALA A 518 -11.77 51.55 2.67
N ASP A 519 -10.51 51.84 2.33
CA ASP A 519 -10.07 51.94 0.92
C ASP A 519 -9.94 50.58 0.21
N LYS A 520 -9.73 49.50 0.98
CA LYS A 520 -9.46 48.15 0.47
C LYS A 520 -10.62 47.18 0.68
N THR A 521 -11.84 47.66 0.91
CA THR A 521 -13.01 46.82 1.21
C THR A 521 -13.34 45.82 0.10
N LYS A 522 -13.30 46.22 -1.17
CA LYS A 522 -13.61 45.31 -2.31
C LYS A 522 -12.65 44.12 -2.43
N PRO A 523 -11.31 44.31 -2.53
CA PRO A 523 -10.38 43.19 -2.69
C PRO A 523 -10.30 42.31 -1.43
N THR A 524 -10.26 42.92 -0.25
CA THR A 524 -10.25 42.15 1.02
C THR A 524 -11.58 41.44 1.27
N GLY A 525 -12.70 42.04 0.87
CA GLY A 525 -14.01 41.42 0.89
C GLY A 525 -14.08 40.15 0.05
N ARG A 526 -13.54 40.15 -1.17
CA ARG A 526 -13.46 38.93 -2.02
C ARG A 526 -12.60 37.81 -1.40
N LEU A 527 -11.52 38.18 -0.73
CA LEU A 527 -10.68 37.23 0.00
C LEU A 527 -11.43 36.65 1.20
N LEU A 528 -12.15 37.50 1.95
CA LEU A 528 -12.98 37.08 3.06
C LEU A 528 -14.10 36.14 2.60
N THR A 529 -14.73 36.42 1.45
CA THR A 529 -15.79 35.56 0.90
C THR A 529 -15.27 34.20 0.48
N HIS A 530 -14.05 34.13 -0.05
CA HIS A 530 -13.43 32.84 -0.37
C HIS A 530 -13.27 31.95 0.87
N VAL A 531 -12.82 32.52 1.98
CA VAL A 531 -12.67 31.79 3.26
C VAL A 531 -14.03 31.45 3.86
N ALA A 532 -14.97 32.39 3.83
CA ALA A 532 -16.29 32.20 4.43
C ALA A 532 -17.22 31.29 3.59
N HIS A 533 -16.97 31.10 2.30
CA HIS A 533 -17.67 30.07 1.51
C HIS A 533 -17.23 28.65 1.86
N ALA A 534 -15.95 28.45 2.19
CA ALA A 534 -15.45 27.17 2.66
C ALA A 534 -15.87 26.92 4.12
N ASN A 535 -15.62 27.88 5.02
CA ASN A 535 -15.86 27.73 6.45
C ASN A 535 -16.61 28.93 7.04
N PRO A 536 -17.93 29.07 6.79
CA PRO A 536 -18.69 30.23 7.25
C PRO A 536 -18.74 30.32 8.78
N LEU A 537 -18.96 29.21 9.50
CA LEU A 537 -19.05 29.21 10.96
C LEU A 537 -17.79 29.79 11.62
N VAL A 538 -16.62 29.28 11.24
CA VAL A 538 -15.34 29.67 11.84
C VAL A 538 -14.93 31.08 11.41
N ALA A 539 -15.13 31.42 10.13
CA ALA A 539 -14.82 32.73 9.60
C ALA A 539 -15.67 33.83 10.26
N PHE A 540 -16.99 33.64 10.38
CA PHE A 540 -17.85 34.63 11.01
C PHE A 540 -17.66 34.72 12.51
N THR A 541 -17.41 33.60 13.19
CA THR A 541 -17.11 33.60 14.64
C THR A 541 -15.88 34.46 14.93
N THR A 542 -14.81 34.27 14.14
CA THR A 542 -13.58 35.07 14.30
C THR A 542 -13.75 36.52 13.87
N MET A 543 -14.51 36.78 12.81
CA MET A 543 -14.86 38.13 12.36
C MET A 543 -15.63 38.91 13.43
N LEU A 544 -16.70 38.35 13.99
CA LEU A 544 -17.50 39.00 15.04
C LEU A 544 -16.69 39.23 16.32
N GLN A 545 -15.81 38.31 16.70
CA GLN A 545 -14.91 38.50 17.84
C GLN A 545 -13.95 39.67 17.66
N GLN A 546 -13.51 39.95 16.43
CA GLN A 546 -12.70 41.14 16.15
C GLN A 546 -13.54 42.42 16.17
N LEU A 547 -14.77 42.38 15.64
CA LEU A 547 -15.69 43.53 15.69
C LEU A 547 -16.08 43.92 17.13
N GLN A 548 -16.15 42.95 18.05
CA GLN A 548 -16.40 43.22 19.47
C GLN A 548 -15.34 44.14 20.11
N SER A 549 -14.11 44.17 19.57
CA SER A 549 -13.03 45.03 20.08
C SER A 549 -12.80 46.31 19.27
N TYR A 550 -13.29 46.37 18.02
CA TYR A 550 -12.98 47.44 17.06
C TYR A 550 -14.24 47.91 16.31
N GLU A 551 -14.88 48.98 16.80
CA GLU A 551 -16.10 49.55 16.19
C GLU A 551 -15.88 50.14 14.78
N ASN A 552 -14.68 50.68 14.53
CA ASN A 552 -14.31 51.29 13.25
C ASN A 552 -14.32 50.30 12.07
N LEU A 553 -14.22 48.99 12.34
CA LEU A 553 -14.25 47.95 11.32
C LEU A 553 -15.67 47.53 10.92
N ILE A 554 -16.71 47.99 11.63
CA ILE A 554 -18.10 47.56 11.39
C ILE A 554 -18.55 47.89 9.97
N GLN A 555 -18.42 49.15 9.54
CA GLN A 555 -18.88 49.57 8.20
C GLN A 555 -18.10 48.88 7.06
N PRO A 556 -16.74 48.82 7.09
CA PRO A 556 -15.97 48.05 6.12
C PRO A 556 -16.39 46.58 6.02
N VAL A 557 -16.68 45.91 7.15
CA VAL A 557 -17.12 44.51 7.16
C VAL A 557 -18.50 44.37 6.52
N VAL A 558 -19.46 45.23 6.87
CA VAL A 558 -20.82 45.19 6.30
C VAL A 558 -20.79 45.35 4.77
N GLU A 559 -19.89 46.17 4.25
CA GLU A 559 -19.66 46.29 2.80
C GLU A 559 -19.06 45.02 2.17
N CYS A 560 -18.14 44.35 2.87
CA CYS A 560 -17.53 43.09 2.41
C CYS A 560 -18.56 41.95 2.27
N LEU A 561 -19.61 41.97 3.11
CA LEU A 561 -20.67 40.95 3.11
C LEU A 561 -21.51 40.95 1.82
N LYS A 562 -21.36 41.95 0.94
CA LYS A 562 -22.12 42.05 -0.32
C LYS A 562 -21.92 40.83 -1.24
N TYR A 563 -20.75 40.20 -1.19
CA TYR A 563 -20.42 39.07 -2.05
C TYR A 563 -20.72 37.71 -1.38
N MET A 564 -21.32 37.70 -0.18
CA MET A 564 -21.61 36.47 0.55
C MET A 564 -22.80 35.72 -0.05
N SER A 565 -22.77 34.40 0.10
CA SER A 565 -23.87 33.53 -0.31
C SER A 565 -25.03 33.62 0.70
N PRO A 566 -26.26 33.29 0.29
CA PRO A 566 -27.41 33.22 1.20
C PRO A 566 -27.16 32.30 2.40
N LEU A 567 -26.53 31.13 2.19
CA LEU A 567 -26.10 30.24 3.28
C LEU A 567 -25.16 30.97 4.25
N GLY A 568 -24.19 31.73 3.74
CA GLY A 568 -23.28 32.50 4.58
C GLY A 568 -24.03 33.54 5.42
N MET A 569 -25.04 34.20 4.86
CA MET A 569 -25.83 35.19 5.59
C MET A 569 -26.70 34.56 6.69
N ASP A 570 -27.30 33.39 6.45
CA ASP A 570 -28.07 32.62 7.45
C ASP A 570 -27.16 32.01 8.53
N VAL A 571 -25.95 31.59 8.18
CA VAL A 571 -24.96 31.16 9.17
C VAL A 571 -24.47 32.35 10.00
N LEU A 572 -24.31 33.53 9.41
CA LEU A 572 -23.91 34.74 10.13
C LEU A 572 -24.97 35.16 11.16
N SER A 573 -26.26 35.08 10.83
CA SER A 573 -27.33 35.37 11.80
C SER A 573 -27.31 34.37 12.97
N PHE A 574 -27.07 33.08 12.71
CA PHE A 574 -26.86 32.07 13.75
C PHE A 574 -25.64 32.39 14.64
N VAL A 575 -24.49 32.70 14.03
CA VAL A 575 -23.26 33.02 14.77
C VAL A 575 -23.41 34.30 15.58
N LEU A 576 -24.15 35.30 15.09
CA LEU A 576 -24.48 36.51 15.85
C LEU A 576 -25.26 36.18 17.13
N ILE A 577 -26.29 35.35 17.03
CA ILE A 577 -27.06 34.89 18.19
C ILE A 577 -26.18 34.06 19.13
N SER A 578 -25.31 33.21 18.58
CA SER A 578 -24.35 32.43 19.37
C SER A 578 -23.41 33.34 20.17
N GLU A 579 -22.85 34.38 19.56
CA GLU A 579 -21.97 35.34 20.25
C GLU A 579 -22.70 36.19 21.30
N LEU A 580 -23.95 36.59 21.04
CA LEU A 580 -24.80 37.29 22.03
C LEU A 580 -25.16 36.40 23.22
N SER A 581 -25.42 35.11 22.97
CA SER A 581 -25.81 34.16 24.01
C SER A 581 -24.69 33.79 24.99
N ARG A 582 -23.43 34.18 24.72
CA ARG A 582 -22.28 33.84 25.55
C ARG A 582 -22.39 34.52 26.92
N PRO A 583 -22.17 33.79 28.03
CA PRO A 583 -22.26 34.37 29.36
C PRO A 583 -21.12 35.37 29.59
N ARG A 584 -21.44 36.66 29.51
CA ARG A 584 -20.51 37.79 29.71
C ARG A 584 -21.19 38.92 30.44
N LYS A 585 -20.42 39.73 31.17
CA LYS A 585 -20.96 40.92 31.83
C LYS A 585 -21.43 41.93 30.78
N THR A 586 -22.72 42.25 30.82
CA THR A 586 -23.39 43.19 29.91
C THR A 586 -23.00 44.63 30.20
N PHE A 587 -22.79 44.96 31.48
CA PHE A 587 -22.33 46.27 31.94
C PHE A 587 -20.83 46.25 32.26
N LYS A 588 -20.18 47.41 32.09
CA LYS A 588 -18.82 47.66 32.57
C LYS A 588 -18.79 47.57 34.11
N ALA A 589 -17.58 47.54 34.68
CA ALA A 589 -17.39 47.55 36.13
C ALA A 589 -18.10 48.73 36.82
N ASP A 590 -18.29 49.84 36.09
CA ASP A 590 -18.98 51.05 36.53
C ASP A 590 -20.50 50.89 36.71
N GLY A 591 -21.10 49.77 36.26
CA GLY A 591 -22.53 49.46 36.42
C GLY A 591 -23.49 50.29 35.56
N HIS A 592 -23.07 51.44 35.01
CA HIS A 592 -23.90 52.32 34.18
C HIS A 592 -23.60 52.20 32.68
N ASN A 593 -22.33 52.05 32.32
CA ASN A 593 -21.94 51.97 30.92
C ASN A 593 -22.09 50.54 30.39
N VAL A 594 -22.68 50.43 29.20
CA VAL A 594 -22.76 49.18 28.45
C VAL A 594 -21.36 48.75 28.07
N SER A 595 -21.11 47.45 28.13
CA SER A 595 -19.85 46.87 27.66
C SER A 595 -19.64 47.12 26.16
N LEU A 596 -18.38 47.40 25.79
CA LEU A 596 -18.01 47.72 24.41
C LEU A 596 -18.42 46.60 23.44
N TRP A 597 -18.21 45.34 23.83
CA TRP A 597 -18.53 44.19 22.98
C TRP A 597 -20.02 44.14 22.60
N LEU A 598 -20.93 44.49 23.52
CA LEU A 598 -22.36 44.46 23.28
C LEU A 598 -22.81 45.67 22.44
N SER A 599 -22.23 46.85 22.70
CA SER A 599 -22.43 48.05 21.87
C SER A 599 -22.00 47.81 20.42
N SER A 600 -20.78 47.30 20.20
CA SER A 600 -20.26 46.98 18.87
C SER A 600 -21.12 45.95 18.13
N LEU A 601 -21.57 44.90 18.82
CA LEU A 601 -22.44 43.88 18.21
C LEU A 601 -23.84 44.41 17.89
N ALA A 602 -24.43 45.24 18.77
CA ALA A 602 -25.71 45.90 18.49
C ALA A 602 -25.59 46.82 17.27
N GLN A 603 -24.54 47.64 17.20
CA GLN A 603 -24.28 48.54 16.08
C GLN A 603 -24.06 47.78 14.78
N PHE A 604 -23.34 46.66 14.83
CA PHE A 604 -23.17 45.74 13.70
C PHE A 604 -24.51 45.12 13.28
N ALA A 605 -25.29 44.57 14.20
CA ALA A 605 -26.58 43.96 13.91
C ALA A 605 -27.54 44.95 13.22
N GLY A 606 -27.66 46.17 13.75
CA GLY A 606 -28.48 47.22 13.13
C GLY A 606 -28.00 47.59 11.72
N SER A 607 -26.69 47.78 11.51
CA SER A 607 -26.14 48.08 10.18
C SER A 607 -26.28 46.90 9.20
N PHE A 608 -26.15 45.67 9.69
CA PHE A 608 -26.26 44.44 8.92
C PHE A 608 -27.68 44.22 8.40
N TYR A 609 -28.69 44.22 9.29
CA TYR A 609 -30.09 44.00 8.89
C TYR A 609 -30.67 45.18 8.09
N ARG A 610 -30.21 46.42 8.34
CA ARG A 610 -30.55 47.56 7.47
C ARG A 610 -30.07 47.36 6.03
N LYS A 611 -28.84 46.83 5.86
CA LYS A 611 -28.23 46.67 4.53
C LYS A 611 -28.77 45.44 3.79
N TYR A 612 -29.07 44.36 4.52
CA TYR A 612 -29.48 43.08 3.98
C TYR A 612 -30.85 42.65 4.56
N PRO A 613 -31.96 43.25 4.09
CA PRO A 613 -33.30 42.97 4.60
C PRO A 613 -33.82 41.57 4.22
N THR A 614 -33.17 40.89 3.28
CA THR A 614 -33.51 39.52 2.86
C THR A 614 -33.04 38.45 3.84
N VAL A 615 -32.27 38.82 4.87
CA VAL A 615 -31.77 37.89 5.88
C VAL A 615 -32.82 37.72 6.98
N GLU A 616 -32.97 36.50 7.46
CA GLU A 616 -33.93 36.12 8.50
C GLU A 616 -33.65 36.85 9.82
N LEU A 617 -34.49 37.83 10.16
CA LEU A 617 -34.46 38.56 11.43
C LEU A 617 -35.26 37.85 12.54
N GLY A 618 -36.20 36.98 12.18
CA GLY A 618 -37.16 36.36 13.11
C GLY A 618 -36.51 35.57 14.25
N ALA A 619 -35.39 34.90 13.98
CA ALA A 619 -34.66 34.17 15.01
C ALA A 619 -34.01 35.09 16.06
N LEU A 620 -33.46 36.24 15.62
CA LEU A 620 -32.86 37.22 16.54
C LEU A 620 -33.94 37.84 17.43
N LEU A 621 -35.09 38.22 16.86
CA LEU A 621 -36.21 38.74 17.64
C LEU A 621 -36.75 37.70 18.63
N SER A 622 -36.91 36.45 18.19
CA SER A 622 -37.34 35.36 19.07
C SER A 622 -36.37 35.13 20.23
N PHE A 623 -35.07 35.24 19.99
CA PHE A 623 -34.04 35.19 21.02
C PHE A 623 -34.17 36.35 22.01
N LEU A 624 -34.29 37.59 21.52
CA LEU A 624 -34.45 38.78 22.36
C LEU A 624 -35.73 38.72 23.19
N PHE A 625 -36.86 38.29 22.63
CA PHE A 625 -38.12 38.14 23.36
C PHE A 625 -38.03 37.08 24.45
N ARG A 626 -37.36 35.94 24.19
CA ARG A 626 -37.14 34.91 25.22
C ARG A 626 -36.26 35.43 26.37
N ARG A 627 -35.18 36.16 26.07
CA ARG A 627 -34.33 36.80 27.08
C ARG A 627 -35.07 37.84 27.90
N LEU A 628 -35.91 38.63 27.25
CA LEU A 628 -36.76 39.62 27.90
C LEU A 628 -37.82 38.96 28.82
N SER A 629 -38.39 37.82 28.39
CA SER A 629 -39.28 37.02 29.25
C SER A 629 -38.56 36.40 30.46
N ALA A 630 -37.25 36.22 30.38
CA ALA A 630 -36.38 35.79 31.48
C ALA A 630 -35.90 36.96 32.37
N TRP A 631 -36.46 38.17 32.18
CA TRP A 631 -36.11 39.39 32.91
C TRP A 631 -34.67 39.90 32.72
N GLU A 632 -33.99 39.47 31.65
CA GLU A 632 -32.67 39.98 31.29
C GLU A 632 -32.80 41.16 30.32
N SER A 633 -32.51 42.37 30.80
CA SER A 633 -32.71 43.63 30.04
C SER A 633 -31.48 44.08 29.23
N GLY A 634 -30.31 43.47 29.44
CA GLY A 634 -29.06 43.95 28.85
C GLY A 634 -29.06 43.95 27.31
N GLU A 635 -29.74 43.00 26.69
CA GLU A 635 -29.76 42.82 25.23
C GLU A 635 -30.79 43.71 24.52
N LEU A 636 -31.60 44.47 25.25
CA LEU A 636 -32.55 45.45 24.68
C LEU A 636 -31.87 46.52 23.82
N ILE A 637 -30.58 46.76 24.04
CA ILE A 637 -29.77 47.68 23.24
C ILE A 637 -29.68 47.21 21.78
N VAL A 638 -29.66 45.89 21.55
CA VAL A 638 -29.72 45.32 20.21
C VAL A 638 -31.06 45.67 19.55
N LEU A 639 -32.16 45.55 20.29
CA LEU A 639 -33.49 45.91 19.81
C LEU A 639 -33.62 47.41 19.51
N SER A 640 -33.10 48.27 20.40
CA SER A 640 -33.12 49.72 20.17
C SER A 640 -32.32 50.09 18.92
N GLU A 641 -31.15 49.49 18.72
CA GLU A 641 -30.29 49.78 17.58
C GLU A 641 -30.83 49.21 16.26
N LEU A 642 -31.59 48.12 16.32
CA LEU A 642 -32.37 47.63 15.18
C LEU A 642 -33.46 48.63 14.81
N LEU A 643 -34.24 49.12 15.79
CA LEU A 643 -35.32 50.08 15.56
C LEU A 643 -34.84 51.47 15.09
N THR A 644 -33.64 51.90 15.49
CA THR A 644 -33.08 53.19 15.05
C THR A 644 -32.54 53.15 13.63
N LYS A 645 -32.11 51.97 13.16
CA LYS A 645 -31.43 51.82 11.86
C LYS A 645 -32.29 51.22 10.75
N MET A 646 -33.23 50.33 11.09
CA MET A 646 -34.24 49.81 10.16
C MET A 646 -35.33 50.86 9.95
#